data_AF-A0A1X2EY25-F1
#
_entry.id   AF-A0A1X2EY25-F1
#
_cell.length_a   1.000
_cell.length_b   1.000
_cell.length_c   1.000
_cell.angle_alpha   90.00
_cell.angle_beta   90.00
_cell.angle_gamma   90.00
#
_symmetry.space_group_name_H-M   'P 1'
#
loop_
_entity.id
_entity.type
_entity.pdbx_description
1 polymer ?
#
loop_
_entity_poly.entity_id
_entity_poly.type
_entity_poly.pdbx_seq_one_letter_code
_entity_poly.pdbx_strand_id
1 'polypeptide(L)'
;MNPNRYRPGSQFIGRVGGLAVALGIGIAVANSPGIASAETGESTSSESSESSAGPSVKSAEKAKPAKPKKNSIRDAIKRSAQRDSSASRSADGEKVSSATDSNTTDRPQRTKPRRTERPAAKVLSTLGLSAEANKNPVEPPPTPAEWVKAAIVRREIGHDAGPAKTVKTAPATTVAAQTVSVSTEDSPLKTPEQLVAEQVAARTVKTLPVRLMKVVLKAGFLVAGHQQFPGGPDADNLAALDNAVDEFVLAAAFQQQLLNPMNPKFVTQVAPPHTWNGQSAGGTRILYDNPDTIYRFTGVSASSEYVIRGQFYDVDGDGDFRDDMPADTSFSVLEGTAGTTSQLLTVDDEFEIDDDGTFEITVSAEPADGRPNHLQLTPGSTIIASRNTLGDWNAEKPMGLEIQRVGGPPDSLFAQLGGFTFLGSVVNQSPVLTSIVSAIPPLPNMPPAVRGTVTALILIVRGANEQAKYMELATAGDPNVMSEPASNAEFLANQKQSNGQFQLDDDEALVLTIDPGDAGYFVVPTYNDWTITDNYWDQPTSLNNDQMTANPDGTYTVVISPTDPGAANWVSTGGLNQGLISIRFQNLGGDPNNAPRIVSQQVVSHDELDDLPNVEFVTPEEREQQLTERRAGFDKRWV
;
A
#
# COMPACT_ATOMS: atom_id res chain seq x y z
N MET A 1 18.56 -59.14 -0.35
CA MET A 1 19.57 -58.36 -1.11
C MET A 1 19.24 -58.46 -2.60
N ASN A 2 19.58 -57.42 -3.39
CA ASN A 2 19.49 -57.40 -4.86
C ASN A 2 20.58 -58.33 -5.49
N PRO A 3 20.65 -58.60 -6.82
CA PRO A 3 20.11 -57.82 -7.96
C PRO A 3 19.46 -58.62 -9.13
N ASN A 4 18.98 -57.93 -10.18
CA ASN A 4 19.24 -58.34 -11.57
C ASN A 4 19.06 -57.22 -12.63
N ARG A 5 19.50 -57.43 -13.88
CA ARG A 5 19.52 -56.41 -14.98
C ARG A 5 18.96 -56.91 -16.33
N TYR A 6 18.28 -55.98 -17.04
CA TYR A 6 18.33 -55.71 -18.50
C TYR A 6 17.57 -56.56 -19.58
N ARG A 7 16.67 -55.85 -20.30
CA ARG A 7 16.41 -55.86 -21.79
C ARG A 7 15.70 -57.09 -22.43
N PRO A 8 15.17 -57.00 -23.70
CA PRO A 8 14.26 -55.96 -24.24
C PRO A 8 13.19 -56.47 -25.26
N GLY A 9 12.19 -55.62 -25.62
CA GLY A 9 11.74 -55.47 -27.03
C GLY A 9 10.30 -55.84 -27.47
N SER A 10 9.61 -54.86 -28.09
CA SER A 10 8.49 -54.98 -29.08
C SER A 10 7.13 -55.58 -28.63
N GLN A 11 5.95 -55.30 -29.23
CA GLN A 11 5.40 -54.20 -30.06
C GLN A 11 3.84 -54.26 -30.03
N PHE A 12 3.14 -53.34 -30.74
CA PHE A 12 1.68 -53.05 -30.83
C PHE A 12 1.21 -51.91 -29.90
N ILE A 13 1.01 -50.66 -30.34
CA ILE A 13 0.16 -50.10 -31.42
C ILE A 13 -1.35 -50.14 -31.08
N GLY A 14 -1.83 -49.02 -30.53
CA GLY A 14 -3.23 -48.57 -30.53
C GLY A 14 -3.23 -47.04 -30.62
N ARG A 15 -4.12 -46.43 -31.42
CA ARG A 15 -4.08 -44.99 -31.77
C ARG A 15 -5.34 -44.22 -31.37
N VAL A 16 -5.21 -43.34 -30.38
CA VAL A 16 -5.84 -42.00 -30.25
C VAL A 16 -4.83 -41.20 -29.40
N GLY A 17 -4.23 -40.07 -29.79
CA GLY A 17 -4.84 -38.78 -30.14
C GLY A 17 -5.16 -37.99 -28.85
N GLY A 18 -4.45 -36.95 -28.43
CA GLY A 18 -3.24 -36.31 -28.96
C GLY A 18 -3.35 -34.77 -28.98
N LEU A 19 -3.13 -34.09 -27.84
CA LEU A 19 -3.16 -32.62 -27.75
C LEU A 19 -2.35 -32.04 -26.56
N ALA A 20 -1.83 -30.82 -26.73
CA ALA A 20 -1.42 -29.85 -25.71
C ALA A 20 -0.33 -30.24 -24.67
N VAL A 21 0.95 -30.10 -25.06
CA VAL A 21 2.00 -29.60 -24.16
C VAL A 21 2.15 -28.10 -24.42
N ALA A 22 1.60 -27.24 -23.54
CA ALA A 22 1.61 -25.78 -23.74
C ALA A 22 1.34 -24.94 -22.46
N LEU A 23 1.95 -25.26 -21.32
CA LEU A 23 2.10 -24.32 -20.19
C LEU A 23 3.53 -24.35 -19.68
N GLY A 24 4.25 -23.24 -19.88
CA GLY A 24 5.66 -23.10 -19.53
C GLY A 24 5.86 -22.80 -18.06
N ILE A 25 5.76 -23.81 -17.20
CA ILE A 25 6.23 -23.72 -15.80
C ILE A 25 7.76 -23.75 -15.83
N GLY A 26 8.35 -22.57 -16.02
CA GLY A 26 9.79 -22.36 -16.03
C GLY A 26 10.34 -22.27 -14.61
N ILE A 27 11.11 -23.28 -14.20
CA ILE A 27 11.85 -23.27 -12.94
C ILE A 27 12.95 -22.21 -13.02
N ALA A 28 12.90 -21.21 -12.13
CA ALA A 28 13.97 -20.22 -11.93
C ALA A 28 14.75 -20.55 -10.65
N VAL A 29 15.82 -21.34 -10.78
CA VAL A 29 16.81 -21.54 -9.70
C VAL A 29 17.87 -20.44 -9.80
N ALA A 30 18.30 -19.92 -8.65
CA ALA A 30 19.20 -18.79 -8.52
C ALA A 30 20.56 -18.97 -9.21
N ASN A 31 21.17 -17.84 -9.62
CA ASN A 31 22.63 -17.59 -9.53
C ASN A 31 23.01 -16.17 -10.02
N SER A 32 23.36 -15.28 -9.09
CA SER A 32 24.50 -14.32 -9.20
C SER A 32 24.65 -13.49 -7.91
N PRO A 33 25.86 -13.25 -7.40
CA PRO A 33 26.07 -12.51 -6.15
C PRO A 33 26.14 -10.98 -6.37
N GLY A 34 25.35 -10.22 -5.61
CA GLY A 34 25.48 -8.76 -5.51
C GLY A 34 26.47 -8.37 -4.43
N ILE A 35 27.67 -7.90 -4.80
CA ILE A 35 28.61 -7.27 -3.87
C ILE A 35 28.27 -5.78 -3.78
N ALA A 36 27.72 -5.33 -2.65
CA ALA A 36 27.62 -3.91 -2.34
C ALA A 36 28.99 -3.36 -1.92
N SER A 37 29.37 -2.21 -2.49
CA SER A 37 30.48 -1.39 -2.01
C SER A 37 29.97 0.03 -1.85
N ALA A 38 29.95 0.54 -0.62
CA ALA A 38 29.58 1.92 -0.37
C ALA A 38 30.68 2.88 -0.86
N GLU A 39 30.28 4.04 -1.37
CA GLU A 39 31.18 5.14 -1.71
C GLU A 39 30.87 6.32 -0.76
N THR A 40 31.83 6.65 0.10
CA THR A 40 31.66 7.65 1.17
C THR A 40 31.94 9.06 0.66
N GLY A 41 30.89 9.88 0.51
CA GLY A 41 31.03 11.29 0.19
C GLY A 41 31.43 12.13 1.42
N GLU A 42 32.65 12.65 1.46
CA GLU A 42 33.06 13.68 2.43
C GLU A 42 32.45 15.04 2.04
N SER A 43 31.66 15.64 2.93
CA SER A 43 31.18 17.03 2.77
C SER A 43 32.16 18.02 3.41
N THR A 44 32.76 18.88 2.60
CA THR A 44 33.76 19.86 3.05
C THR A 44 33.16 21.05 3.79
N SER A 45 33.79 21.46 4.88
CA SER A 45 33.46 22.63 5.69
C SER A 45 33.72 23.99 5.01
N SER A 46 32.93 25.00 5.37
CA SER A 46 33.22 26.42 5.12
C SER A 46 33.06 27.25 6.41
N GLU A 47 33.99 28.17 6.68
CA GLU A 47 34.06 28.95 7.94
C GLU A 47 33.46 30.36 7.82
N SER A 48 32.80 30.85 8.89
CA SER A 48 32.72 32.26 9.35
C SER A 48 31.64 32.42 10.45
N SER A 49 31.73 33.32 11.43
CA SER A 49 32.87 34.09 11.97
C SER A 49 32.56 34.63 13.39
N GLU A 50 33.61 35.02 14.12
CA GLU A 50 33.72 35.35 15.56
C GLU A 50 32.67 36.29 16.22
N SER A 51 32.35 36.05 17.50
CA SER A 51 32.42 37.01 18.65
C SER A 51 31.70 36.50 19.92
N SER A 52 31.88 37.02 21.16
CA SER A 52 33.11 37.14 21.99
C SER A 52 32.78 37.70 23.39
N ALA A 53 32.92 36.93 24.49
CA ALA A 53 33.17 37.37 25.90
C ALA A 53 32.98 36.23 26.94
N GLY A 54 33.61 36.33 28.12
CA GLY A 54 33.42 35.43 29.29
C GLY A 54 33.01 36.22 30.57
N PRO A 55 33.41 35.85 31.81
CA PRO A 55 34.38 34.79 32.20
C PRO A 55 34.12 34.00 33.53
N SER A 56 34.87 32.89 33.72
CA SER A 56 35.24 32.25 35.02
C SER A 56 34.12 31.55 35.84
N VAL A 57 34.35 30.58 36.75
CA VAL A 57 35.50 30.30 37.67
C VAL A 57 35.92 28.80 37.74
N LYS A 58 37.17 28.58 38.18
CA LYS A 58 37.97 27.33 38.41
C LYS A 58 37.38 26.43 39.54
N SER A 59 37.86 25.23 39.89
CA SER A 59 39.12 24.45 39.70
C SER A 59 38.82 22.93 39.97
N ALA A 60 39.67 21.90 39.99
CA ALA A 60 41.08 21.52 39.65
C ALA A 60 41.11 19.96 39.64
N GLU A 61 41.81 19.16 38.82
CA GLU A 61 43.22 19.06 38.36
C GLU A 61 44.08 18.02 39.13
N LYS A 62 44.38 16.86 38.48
CA LYS A 62 45.65 16.05 38.44
C LYS A 62 45.38 14.55 38.19
N ALA A 63 46.22 13.77 37.50
CA ALA A 63 47.35 14.05 36.59
C ALA A 63 47.62 12.82 35.67
N LYS A 64 48.36 13.01 34.56
CA LYS A 64 48.84 11.95 33.65
C LYS A 64 50.34 11.65 33.88
N PRO A 65 50.88 10.56 33.30
CA PRO A 65 51.68 10.74 32.07
C PRO A 65 51.32 9.72 30.96
N ALA A 66 52.03 9.71 29.83
CA ALA A 66 51.56 9.05 28.59
C ALA A 66 52.67 8.65 27.58
N LYS A 67 52.26 7.83 26.58
CA LYS A 67 52.90 7.60 25.26
C LYS A 67 54.17 6.71 25.28
N PRO A 68 54.58 6.05 24.16
CA PRO A 68 54.47 6.49 22.76
C PRO A 68 53.88 5.51 21.71
N LYS A 69 53.66 6.02 20.48
CA LYS A 69 53.40 5.26 19.24
C LYS A 69 54.74 4.93 18.53
N LYS A 70 54.84 3.79 17.81
CA LYS A 70 55.58 3.68 16.52
C LYS A 70 55.37 2.35 15.77
N ASN A 71 55.00 2.50 14.49
CA ASN A 71 55.56 1.86 13.28
C ASN A 71 55.90 0.33 13.23
N SER A 72 55.02 -0.43 12.55
CA SER A 72 55.25 -1.04 11.21
C SER A 72 56.22 -2.22 10.95
N ILE A 73 55.88 -2.97 9.88
CA ILE A 73 56.71 -3.86 9.01
C ILE A 73 56.94 -5.32 9.47
N ARG A 74 56.38 -6.25 8.67
CA ARG A 74 57.03 -7.32 7.87
C ARG A 74 56.13 -7.52 6.63
N ASP A 75 56.58 -7.39 5.38
CA ASP A 75 57.49 -8.27 4.61
C ASP A 75 56.89 -9.68 4.38
N ALA A 76 56.82 -10.26 3.15
CA ALA A 76 57.78 -10.12 2.05
C ALA A 76 57.27 -10.47 0.62
N ILE A 77 57.72 -9.66 -0.37
CA ILE A 77 58.27 -10.04 -1.71
C ILE A 77 57.41 -10.81 -2.76
N LYS A 78 56.95 -10.09 -3.80
CA LYS A 78 57.11 -10.30 -5.28
C LYS A 78 56.29 -9.20 -6.00
N ARG A 79 56.80 -8.26 -6.81
CA ARG A 79 57.63 -8.29 -8.04
C ARG A 79 57.04 -9.22 -9.14
N SER A 80 56.82 -8.80 -10.40
CA SER A 80 56.93 -7.45 -11.03
C SER A 80 56.51 -7.50 -12.52
N ALA A 81 55.82 -6.48 -13.04
CA ALA A 81 55.78 -6.14 -14.48
C ALA A 81 55.32 -4.67 -14.69
N GLN A 82 55.83 -3.99 -15.71
CA GLN A 82 55.59 -2.57 -16.00
C GLN A 82 54.47 -2.31 -17.01
N ARG A 83 53.99 -1.06 -17.05
CA ARG A 83 53.32 -0.45 -18.22
C ARG A 83 54.34 0.33 -19.05
N ASP A 84 54.08 0.43 -20.34
CA ASP A 84 54.38 1.60 -21.19
C ASP A 84 53.08 2.44 -21.29
N SER A 85 53.07 3.78 -21.23
CA SER A 85 53.66 4.79 -22.14
C SER A 85 52.99 4.79 -23.53
N SER A 86 52.56 5.90 -24.14
CA SER A 86 52.42 7.31 -23.70
C SER A 86 51.47 8.08 -24.67
N ALA A 87 50.94 9.25 -24.29
CA ALA A 87 50.23 10.15 -25.22
C ALA A 87 50.27 11.62 -24.74
N SER A 88 50.34 12.59 -25.65
CA SER A 88 50.46 14.02 -25.31
C SER A 88 49.77 14.97 -26.29
N ARG A 89 48.99 15.92 -25.75
CA ARG A 89 48.69 17.29 -26.21
C ARG A 89 48.53 17.59 -27.72
N SER A 90 47.44 18.28 -28.08
CA SER A 90 47.50 19.49 -28.94
C SER A 90 46.21 20.32 -28.86
N ALA A 91 46.29 21.57 -29.30
CA ALA A 91 45.25 22.61 -29.38
C ALA A 91 45.64 23.57 -30.55
N ASP A 92 44.91 24.61 -30.95
CA ASP A 92 43.72 25.28 -30.38
C ASP A 92 42.91 25.94 -31.53
N GLY A 93 41.77 26.62 -31.26
CA GLY A 93 41.00 27.29 -32.32
C GLY A 93 39.83 28.19 -31.86
N GLU A 94 39.88 29.47 -32.24
CA GLU A 94 38.94 30.53 -31.84
C GLU A 94 37.87 30.94 -32.88
N LYS A 95 36.81 31.63 -32.38
CA LYS A 95 36.13 32.83 -32.94
C LYS A 95 35.06 32.76 -34.07
N VAL A 96 33.80 33.01 -33.64
CA VAL A 96 33.01 34.27 -33.85
C VAL A 96 32.26 34.60 -35.18
N SER A 97 30.92 34.70 -35.04
CA SER A 97 29.90 35.63 -35.62
C SER A 97 29.48 35.72 -37.10
N SER A 98 28.13 35.79 -37.28
CA SER A 98 27.35 36.71 -38.17
C SER A 98 27.37 36.53 -39.71
N ALA A 99 26.37 36.97 -40.50
CA ALA A 99 24.92 37.23 -40.32
C ALA A 99 24.23 37.54 -41.68
N THR A 100 22.90 37.77 -41.68
CA THR A 100 22.08 38.57 -42.65
C THR A 100 21.84 38.09 -44.11
N ASP A 101 20.54 38.05 -44.48
CA ASP A 101 19.86 38.67 -45.66
C ASP A 101 20.21 38.27 -47.12
N SER A 102 19.32 38.39 -48.14
CA SER A 102 17.84 38.58 -48.22
C SER A 102 17.31 38.37 -49.66
N ASN A 103 15.97 38.28 -49.85
CA ASN A 103 15.19 38.67 -51.06
C ASN A 103 15.45 37.94 -52.43
N THR A 104 14.60 37.92 -53.48
CA THR A 104 13.24 38.47 -53.78
C THR A 104 12.52 37.67 -54.90
N THR A 105 11.18 37.79 -55.01
CA THR A 105 10.22 37.67 -56.18
C THR A 105 10.65 36.99 -57.52
N ASP A 106 9.79 36.23 -58.24
CA ASP A 106 8.60 36.74 -58.99
C ASP A 106 7.54 35.64 -59.42
N ARG A 107 6.55 35.99 -60.26
CA ARG A 107 5.33 35.24 -60.71
C ARG A 107 5.30 35.12 -62.28
N PRO A 108 4.21 34.76 -63.06
CA PRO A 108 2.78 34.48 -62.74
C PRO A 108 2.04 33.27 -63.42
N GLN A 109 0.88 32.91 -62.85
CA GLN A 109 -0.39 32.40 -63.46
C GLN A 109 -0.49 31.18 -64.43
N ARG A 110 -1.36 30.20 -64.05
CA ARG A 110 -2.66 29.90 -64.73
C ARG A 110 -3.63 29.12 -63.80
N THR A 111 -4.87 28.80 -64.24
CA THR A 111 -5.96 28.16 -63.45
C THR A 111 -6.37 26.80 -64.06
N LYS A 112 -7.32 25.94 -63.58
CA LYS A 112 -8.54 25.98 -62.71
C LYS A 112 -8.98 24.50 -62.45
N PRO A 113 -9.96 24.09 -61.60
CA PRO A 113 -10.65 24.68 -60.44
C PRO A 113 -10.46 23.86 -59.12
N ARG A 114 -11.36 24.00 -58.13
CA ARG A 114 -11.26 23.49 -56.73
C ARG A 114 -12.10 22.22 -56.46
N ARG A 115 -11.52 21.23 -55.76
CA ARG A 115 -12.22 20.11 -55.07
C ARG A 115 -11.79 20.13 -53.59
N THR A 116 -12.70 19.84 -52.65
CA THR A 116 -12.45 19.97 -51.20
C THR A 116 -12.08 18.63 -50.56
N GLU A 117 -10.92 18.58 -49.88
CA GLU A 117 -10.44 17.42 -49.13
C GLU A 117 -10.15 17.80 -47.66
N ARG A 118 -10.17 16.81 -46.77
CA ARG A 118 -10.11 17.00 -45.31
C ARG A 118 -8.66 17.12 -44.81
N PRO A 119 -8.32 18.02 -43.87
CA PRO A 119 -6.93 18.35 -43.52
C PRO A 119 -6.16 17.28 -42.73
N ALA A 120 -6.81 16.23 -42.22
CA ALA A 120 -6.17 15.21 -41.37
C ALA A 120 -5.01 14.45 -42.04
N ALA A 121 -5.06 14.26 -43.37
CA ALA A 121 -4.08 13.44 -44.08
C ALA A 121 -2.69 14.10 -44.27
N LYS A 122 -2.55 15.41 -44.03
CA LYS A 122 -1.32 16.16 -44.38
C LYS A 122 -0.36 16.45 -43.21
N VAL A 123 -0.76 16.11 -41.98
CA VAL A 123 0.06 16.32 -40.77
C VAL A 123 1.06 15.17 -40.57
N LEU A 124 0.71 13.94 -40.97
CA LEU A 124 1.62 12.79 -40.85
C LEU A 124 2.84 12.90 -41.79
N SER A 125 2.69 13.50 -42.98
CA SER A 125 3.79 13.67 -43.93
C SER A 125 4.89 14.63 -43.46
N THR A 126 4.62 15.48 -42.47
CA THR A 126 5.59 16.42 -41.88
C THR A 126 6.39 15.83 -40.71
N LEU A 127 6.12 14.58 -40.30
CA LEU A 127 6.81 13.90 -39.19
C LEU A 127 7.94 12.96 -39.63
N GLY A 128 8.38 13.03 -40.88
CA GLY A 128 9.67 12.47 -41.33
C GLY A 128 9.79 10.94 -41.42
N LEU A 129 8.73 10.17 -41.11
CA LEU A 129 8.77 8.70 -41.09
C LEU A 129 8.73 8.05 -42.50
N SER A 130 9.84 8.15 -43.21
CA SER A 130 10.20 7.26 -44.34
C SER A 130 11.41 6.41 -43.94
N ALA A 131 11.37 5.11 -44.24
CA ALA A 131 12.35 4.15 -43.72
C ALA A 131 13.55 3.95 -44.65
N GLU A 132 14.75 4.21 -44.14
CA GLU A 132 16.01 3.65 -44.66
C GLU A 132 16.99 3.37 -43.50
N ALA A 133 17.88 2.39 -43.67
CA ALA A 133 18.39 1.61 -42.54
C ALA A 133 19.83 1.95 -42.10
N ASN A 134 20.12 1.76 -40.81
CA ASN A 134 21.47 1.59 -40.29
C ASN A 134 21.53 0.40 -39.29
N LYS A 135 22.73 -0.06 -38.92
CA LYS A 135 23.00 -1.42 -38.46
C LYS A 135 23.31 -1.56 -36.96
N ASN A 136 23.21 -2.82 -36.52
CA ASN A 136 23.57 -3.41 -35.22
C ASN A 136 22.44 -3.40 -34.16
N PRO A 137 22.43 -4.40 -33.24
CA PRO A 137 21.16 -4.91 -32.70
C PRO A 137 20.76 -4.31 -31.35
N VAL A 138 19.46 -4.15 -31.18
CA VAL A 138 18.74 -4.06 -29.90
C VAL A 138 17.59 -5.07 -29.99
N GLU A 139 17.32 -5.83 -28.94
CA GLU A 139 16.20 -6.78 -28.94
C GLU A 139 14.85 -6.04 -28.97
N PRO A 140 13.89 -6.47 -29.80
CA PRO A 140 12.62 -5.77 -29.93
C PRO A 140 11.69 -6.08 -28.75
N PRO A 141 11.05 -5.08 -28.11
CA PRO A 141 9.92 -5.33 -27.24
C PRO A 141 8.75 -5.93 -28.05
N PRO A 142 7.92 -6.81 -27.46
CA PRO A 142 6.88 -7.54 -28.18
C PRO A 142 5.83 -6.61 -28.79
N THR A 143 5.48 -6.84 -30.05
CA THR A 143 4.64 -5.89 -30.81
C THR A 143 3.14 -6.03 -30.49
N PRO A 144 2.35 -4.94 -30.49
CA PRO A 144 0.89 -5.00 -30.31
C PRO A 144 0.12 -5.87 -31.32
N ALA A 145 0.76 -6.31 -32.40
CA ALA A 145 0.16 -7.14 -33.44
C ALA A 145 -0.10 -8.61 -33.01
N GLU A 146 0.33 -9.03 -31.81
CA GLU A 146 0.08 -10.38 -31.29
C GLU A 146 -1.23 -10.48 -30.50
N TRP A 147 -1.52 -9.50 -29.63
CA TRP A 147 -2.78 -9.42 -28.89
C TRP A 147 -4.02 -9.41 -29.80
N VAL A 148 -3.94 -8.75 -30.95
CA VAL A 148 -5.05 -8.66 -31.92
C VAL A 148 -5.35 -10.01 -32.61
N LYS A 149 -4.39 -10.94 -32.67
CA LYS A 149 -4.57 -12.24 -33.34
C LYS A 149 -5.41 -13.24 -32.54
N ALA A 150 -5.52 -13.06 -31.22
CA ALA A 150 -6.35 -13.89 -30.36
C ALA A 150 -7.87 -13.64 -30.55
N ALA A 151 -8.27 -12.55 -31.20
CA ALA A 151 -9.64 -12.05 -31.23
C ALA A 151 -10.48 -12.46 -32.47
N ILE A 152 -9.93 -13.22 -33.44
CA ILE A 152 -10.61 -13.49 -34.72
C ILE A 152 -10.62 -14.97 -35.11
N VAL A 153 -11.60 -15.71 -34.57
CA VAL A 153 -12.24 -16.84 -35.26
C VAL A 153 -13.76 -16.63 -35.27
N ARG A 154 -14.38 -16.92 -36.42
CA ARG A 154 -15.79 -16.66 -36.79
C ARG A 154 -16.78 -17.67 -36.17
N ARG A 155 -18.12 -17.50 -36.17
CA ARG A 155 -19.11 -16.38 -36.32
C ARG A 155 -20.51 -17.06 -36.37
N GLU A 156 -21.59 -16.28 -36.19
CA GLU A 156 -23.02 -16.63 -36.47
C GLU A 156 -23.65 -17.56 -35.40
N ILE A 157 -24.95 -17.52 -35.06
CA ILE A 157 -26.19 -16.92 -35.63
C ILE A 157 -26.93 -16.19 -34.46
N GLY A 158 -27.78 -15.16 -34.61
CA GLY A 158 -28.36 -14.50 -35.78
C GLY A 158 -29.15 -13.22 -35.44
N HIS A 159 -30.17 -12.88 -36.24
CA HIS A 159 -30.93 -11.61 -36.19
C HIS A 159 -32.08 -11.63 -35.17
N ASP A 160 -32.42 -10.46 -34.60
CA ASP A 160 -33.60 -9.70 -35.06
C ASP A 160 -33.62 -8.25 -34.53
N ALA A 161 -34.39 -7.37 -35.16
CA ALA A 161 -34.41 -5.93 -34.89
C ALA A 161 -35.82 -5.42 -34.51
N GLY A 162 -35.89 -4.55 -33.49
CA GLY A 162 -37.11 -3.85 -33.07
C GLY A 162 -36.86 -2.34 -32.91
N PRO A 163 -37.82 -1.46 -33.27
CA PRO A 163 -37.56 -0.03 -33.39
C PRO A 163 -37.54 0.71 -32.05
N ALA A 164 -36.72 1.77 -31.97
CA ALA A 164 -36.61 2.64 -30.81
C ALA A 164 -37.92 3.40 -30.52
N LYS A 165 -38.23 3.60 -29.24
CA LYS A 165 -39.26 4.55 -28.78
C LYS A 165 -38.60 5.84 -28.33
N THR A 166 -39.07 6.96 -28.86
CA THR A 166 -38.67 8.31 -28.44
C THR A 166 -39.24 8.64 -27.07
N VAL A 167 -38.37 9.03 -26.13
CA VAL A 167 -38.75 9.67 -24.86
C VAL A 167 -38.53 11.17 -25.01
N LYS A 168 -39.48 11.98 -24.51
CA LYS A 168 -39.40 13.45 -24.57
C LYS A 168 -38.45 13.97 -23.50
N THR A 169 -37.66 14.98 -23.84
CA THR A 169 -36.93 15.79 -22.86
C THR A 169 -37.89 16.65 -22.04
N ALA A 170 -37.59 16.78 -20.74
CA ALA A 170 -38.16 17.76 -19.82
C ALA A 170 -37.08 18.81 -19.49
N PRO A 171 -37.44 20.05 -19.12
CA PRO A 171 -36.46 21.11 -18.87
C PRO A 171 -35.64 20.87 -17.59
N ALA A 172 -34.44 21.42 -17.56
CA ALA A 172 -33.57 21.35 -16.38
C ALA A 172 -34.21 22.06 -15.17
N THR A 173 -34.14 21.40 -14.01
CA THR A 173 -34.47 22.00 -12.72
C THR A 173 -33.17 22.35 -12.01
N THR A 174 -33.07 23.59 -11.51
CA THR A 174 -31.89 24.06 -10.77
C THR A 174 -31.74 23.26 -9.48
N VAL A 175 -30.59 22.62 -9.29
CA VAL A 175 -30.26 21.96 -8.02
C VAL A 175 -29.87 23.05 -7.02
N ALA A 176 -30.71 23.27 -6.02
CA ALA A 176 -30.29 23.98 -4.81
C ALA A 176 -29.46 23.02 -3.95
N ALA A 177 -28.39 23.52 -3.32
CA ALA A 177 -27.63 22.72 -2.37
C ALA A 177 -28.54 22.33 -1.20
N GLN A 178 -28.68 21.02 -0.96
CA GLN A 178 -29.28 20.51 0.26
C GLN A 178 -28.17 20.35 1.29
N THR A 179 -28.23 21.10 2.38
CA THR A 179 -27.47 20.78 3.59
C THR A 179 -27.97 19.43 4.11
N VAL A 180 -27.11 18.42 4.06
CA VAL A 180 -27.43 17.08 4.55
C VAL A 180 -27.29 17.07 6.07
N SER A 181 -28.38 17.33 6.77
CA SER A 181 -28.47 17.07 8.21
C SER A 181 -28.44 15.55 8.44
N VAL A 182 -27.26 15.00 8.73
CA VAL A 182 -27.07 13.57 9.01
C VAL A 182 -27.83 13.20 10.28
N SER A 183 -28.70 12.20 10.20
CA SER A 183 -29.39 11.62 11.36
C SER A 183 -28.41 10.79 12.19
N THR A 184 -28.38 11.03 13.50
CA THR A 184 -27.34 10.56 14.43
C THR A 184 -27.36 9.06 14.79
N GLU A 185 -28.13 8.22 14.10
CA GLU A 185 -28.32 6.78 14.42
C GLU A 185 -27.54 5.81 13.51
N ASP A 186 -27.00 6.22 12.37
CA ASP A 186 -26.24 5.36 11.45
C ASP A 186 -24.72 5.65 11.50
N SER A 187 -23.88 4.60 11.45
CA SER A 187 -22.42 4.77 11.30
C SER A 187 -22.05 5.57 10.03
N PRO A 188 -21.13 6.54 10.08
CA PRO A 188 -20.71 7.33 8.90
C PRO A 188 -19.93 6.52 7.85
N LEU A 189 -19.60 5.26 8.14
CA LEU A 189 -19.01 4.31 7.20
C LEU A 189 -20.06 3.63 6.29
N LYS A 190 -21.35 3.69 6.66
CA LYS A 190 -22.49 2.95 6.11
C LYS A 190 -23.05 3.55 4.81
N THR A 191 -22.18 4.03 3.92
CA THR A 191 -22.61 4.76 2.72
C THR A 191 -23.31 3.84 1.69
N PRO A 192 -24.24 4.37 0.85
CA PRO A 192 -24.80 3.62 -0.27
C PRO A 192 -23.71 3.05 -1.21
N GLU A 193 -22.63 3.81 -1.40
CA GLU A 193 -21.47 3.49 -2.21
C GLU A 193 -20.68 2.28 -1.66
N GLN A 194 -20.58 2.17 -0.33
CA GLN A 194 -19.97 1.08 0.42
C GLN A 194 -20.85 -0.19 0.37
N LEU A 195 -22.14 -0.06 0.69
CA LEU A 195 -23.11 -1.18 0.62
C LEU A 195 -23.17 -1.78 -0.79
N VAL A 196 -23.11 -0.95 -1.84
CA VAL A 196 -23.01 -1.42 -3.23
C VAL A 196 -21.63 -2.03 -3.52
N ALA A 197 -20.54 -1.50 -2.96
CA ALA A 197 -19.19 -2.04 -3.15
C ALA A 197 -19.07 -3.48 -2.64
N GLU A 198 -19.59 -3.75 -1.44
CA GLU A 198 -19.63 -5.09 -0.82
C GLU A 198 -20.44 -6.06 -1.68
N GLN A 199 -21.66 -5.68 -2.06
CA GLN A 199 -22.49 -6.50 -2.94
C GLN A 199 -21.80 -6.78 -4.28
N VAL A 200 -21.05 -5.84 -4.83
CA VAL A 200 -20.24 -6.05 -6.04
C VAL A 200 -19.10 -7.04 -5.77
N ALA A 201 -18.29 -6.83 -4.72
CA ALA A 201 -17.15 -7.67 -4.36
C ALA A 201 -17.58 -9.13 -4.06
N ALA A 202 -18.60 -9.33 -3.23
CA ALA A 202 -19.18 -10.63 -2.89
C ALA A 202 -19.79 -11.38 -4.09
N ARG A 203 -20.11 -10.68 -5.20
CA ARG A 203 -20.46 -11.29 -6.49
C ARG A 203 -19.24 -11.54 -7.39
N THR A 204 -18.19 -10.73 -7.29
CA THR A 204 -16.94 -10.86 -8.07
C THR A 204 -16.15 -12.11 -7.67
N VAL A 205 -15.98 -12.37 -6.37
CA VAL A 205 -15.19 -13.51 -5.86
C VAL A 205 -15.78 -14.87 -6.25
N LYS A 206 -17.09 -14.90 -6.55
CA LYS A 206 -17.83 -16.11 -6.99
C LYS A 206 -17.68 -16.40 -8.48
N THR A 207 -17.03 -15.53 -9.26
CA THR A 207 -16.81 -15.71 -10.70
C THR A 207 -15.73 -16.76 -11.00
N LEU A 208 -15.80 -17.40 -12.17
CA LEU A 208 -14.88 -18.49 -12.54
C LEU A 208 -13.39 -18.07 -12.55
N PRO A 209 -12.97 -16.90 -13.10
CA PRO A 209 -11.56 -16.51 -13.09
C PRO A 209 -11.00 -16.36 -11.67
N VAL A 210 -11.76 -15.72 -10.77
CA VAL A 210 -11.33 -15.52 -9.38
C VAL A 210 -11.32 -16.84 -8.60
N ARG A 211 -12.33 -17.70 -8.79
CA ARG A 211 -12.36 -19.03 -8.15
C ARG A 211 -11.22 -19.95 -8.59
N LEU A 212 -10.74 -19.82 -9.83
CA LEU A 212 -9.54 -20.52 -10.28
C LEU A 212 -8.27 -19.91 -9.67
N MET A 213 -8.16 -18.58 -9.66
CA MET A 213 -6.99 -17.90 -9.09
C MET A 213 -6.86 -18.09 -7.58
N LYS A 214 -7.97 -18.19 -6.84
CA LYS A 214 -8.01 -18.54 -5.41
C LYS A 214 -7.23 -19.83 -5.09
N VAL A 215 -7.34 -20.86 -5.94
CA VAL A 215 -6.62 -22.13 -5.75
C VAL A 215 -5.11 -21.94 -5.94
N VAL A 216 -4.70 -21.12 -6.90
CA VAL A 216 -3.29 -20.76 -7.13
C VAL A 216 -2.75 -19.91 -5.98
N LEU A 217 -3.55 -18.97 -5.47
CA LEU A 217 -3.20 -18.12 -4.32
C LEU A 217 -2.96 -18.95 -3.06
N LYS A 218 -3.89 -19.85 -2.71
CA LYS A 218 -3.74 -20.76 -1.56
C LYS A 218 -2.48 -21.63 -1.66
N ALA A 219 -2.17 -22.14 -2.85
CA ALA A 219 -0.95 -22.90 -3.07
C ALA A 219 0.31 -22.03 -2.92
N GLY A 220 0.28 -20.78 -3.38
CA GLY A 220 1.37 -19.82 -3.20
C GLY A 220 1.59 -19.42 -1.74
N PHE A 221 0.51 -19.15 -0.99
CA PHE A 221 0.55 -18.86 0.44
C PHE A 221 1.15 -20.04 1.21
N LEU A 222 0.66 -21.26 1.00
CA LEU A 222 1.19 -22.45 1.67
C LEU A 222 2.69 -22.69 1.37
N VAL A 223 3.14 -22.39 0.15
CA VAL A 223 4.58 -22.46 -0.20
C VAL A 223 5.38 -21.37 0.50
N ALA A 224 4.85 -20.15 0.63
CA ALA A 224 5.50 -19.06 1.37
C ALA A 224 5.61 -19.38 2.87
N GLY A 225 4.54 -19.86 3.51
CA GLY A 225 4.57 -20.27 4.91
C GLY A 225 5.63 -21.35 5.17
N HIS A 226 5.68 -22.41 4.35
CA HIS A 226 6.73 -23.44 4.45
C HIS A 226 8.16 -22.97 4.08
N GLN A 227 8.33 -21.74 3.60
CA GLN A 227 9.64 -21.11 3.38
C GLN A 227 10.05 -20.18 4.52
N GLN A 228 9.08 -19.50 5.16
CA GLN A 228 9.33 -18.50 6.19
C GLN A 228 9.37 -19.08 7.61
N PHE A 229 8.51 -20.05 7.94
CA PHE A 229 8.42 -20.62 9.29
C PHE A 229 9.32 -21.87 9.46
N PRO A 230 10.22 -21.93 10.46
CA PRO A 230 11.07 -23.09 10.73
C PRO A 230 10.28 -24.34 11.17
N GLY A 231 9.92 -25.18 10.19
CA GLY A 231 9.02 -26.35 10.38
C GLY A 231 7.73 -26.22 9.57
N GLY A 232 7.36 -24.99 9.21
CA GLY A 232 6.15 -24.62 8.51
C GLY A 232 5.03 -24.13 9.44
N PRO A 233 3.91 -23.67 8.87
CA PRO A 233 2.72 -23.31 9.63
C PRO A 233 2.19 -24.47 10.46
N ASP A 234 1.75 -24.17 11.68
CA ASP A 234 1.16 -25.15 12.61
C ASP A 234 -0.27 -25.57 12.22
N ALA A 235 -0.93 -26.36 13.08
CA ALA A 235 -2.26 -26.91 12.77
C ALA A 235 -3.35 -25.84 12.61
N ASP A 236 -3.32 -24.81 13.45
CA ASP A 236 -4.38 -23.79 13.53
C ASP A 236 -4.12 -22.65 12.53
N ASN A 237 -2.84 -22.33 12.27
CA ASN A 237 -2.46 -21.52 11.12
C ASN A 237 -2.84 -22.22 9.80
N LEU A 238 -2.63 -23.53 9.65
CA LEU A 238 -3.10 -24.28 8.48
C LEU A 238 -4.64 -24.29 8.36
N ALA A 239 -5.39 -24.17 9.47
CA ALA A 239 -6.84 -24.00 9.45
C ALA A 239 -7.25 -22.58 9.02
N ALA A 240 -6.56 -21.54 9.51
CA ALA A 240 -6.80 -20.13 9.17
C ALA A 240 -6.53 -19.79 7.69
N LEU A 241 -5.72 -20.58 7.00
CA LEU A 241 -5.28 -20.35 5.61
C LEU A 241 -6.43 -20.13 4.62
N ASP A 242 -7.56 -20.84 4.74
CA ASP A 242 -8.69 -20.57 3.83
C ASP A 242 -9.30 -19.18 4.10
N ASN A 243 -9.45 -18.75 5.36
CA ASN A 243 -10.00 -17.42 5.66
C ASN A 243 -9.09 -16.30 5.11
N ALA A 244 -7.78 -16.36 5.37
CA ALA A 244 -6.84 -15.35 4.87
C ALA A 244 -6.83 -15.26 3.33
N VAL A 245 -6.95 -16.40 2.64
CA VAL A 245 -7.09 -16.45 1.18
C VAL A 245 -8.42 -15.85 0.71
N ASP A 246 -9.53 -16.04 1.43
CA ASP A 246 -10.82 -15.40 1.10
C ASP A 246 -10.81 -13.88 1.35
N GLU A 247 -10.24 -13.39 2.45
CA GLU A 247 -10.12 -11.96 2.75
C GLU A 247 -9.23 -11.25 1.71
N PHE A 248 -8.08 -11.83 1.33
CA PHE A 248 -7.21 -11.29 0.28
C PHE A 248 -7.91 -11.28 -1.10
N VAL A 249 -8.69 -12.32 -1.41
CA VAL A 249 -9.48 -12.41 -2.65
C VAL A 249 -10.63 -11.39 -2.67
N LEU A 250 -11.22 -11.07 -1.52
CA LEU A 250 -12.26 -10.04 -1.41
C LEU A 250 -11.66 -8.63 -1.49
N ALA A 251 -10.52 -8.38 -0.84
CA ALA A 251 -9.76 -7.13 -0.95
C ALA A 251 -9.40 -6.82 -2.41
N ALA A 252 -8.89 -7.80 -3.17
CA ALA A 252 -8.63 -7.62 -4.61
C ALA A 252 -9.91 -7.31 -5.42
N ALA A 253 -11.08 -7.81 -4.99
CA ALA A 253 -12.37 -7.52 -5.60
C ALA A 253 -12.96 -6.14 -5.22
N PHE A 254 -12.43 -5.48 -4.18
CA PHE A 254 -12.65 -4.06 -3.89
C PHE A 254 -11.64 -3.17 -4.63
N GLN A 255 -10.34 -3.51 -4.63
CA GLN A 255 -9.31 -2.81 -5.41
C GLN A 255 -9.70 -2.70 -6.90
N GLN A 256 -10.29 -3.76 -7.48
CA GLN A 256 -10.83 -3.72 -8.84
C GLN A 256 -11.83 -2.57 -9.07
N GLN A 257 -12.66 -2.23 -8.07
CA GLN A 257 -13.69 -1.19 -8.19
C GLN A 257 -13.10 0.23 -8.15
N LEU A 258 -11.92 0.40 -7.56
CA LEU A 258 -11.21 1.68 -7.50
C LEU A 258 -10.47 2.02 -8.81
N LEU A 259 -10.43 1.11 -9.77
CA LEU A 259 -9.76 1.30 -11.05
C LEU A 259 -10.37 2.41 -11.92
N ASN A 260 -11.56 2.94 -11.62
CA ASN A 260 -12.16 4.04 -12.37
C ASN A 260 -12.05 5.40 -11.63
N PRO A 261 -10.98 6.19 -11.87
CA PRO A 261 -10.84 7.52 -11.26
C PRO A 261 -11.80 8.58 -11.83
N MET A 262 -12.61 8.25 -12.84
CA MET A 262 -13.64 9.15 -13.38
C MET A 262 -14.98 9.02 -12.64
N ASN A 263 -15.15 7.94 -11.87
CA ASN A 263 -16.26 7.71 -10.95
C ASN A 263 -15.68 7.32 -9.57
N PRO A 264 -14.99 8.25 -8.88
CA PRO A 264 -14.37 7.99 -7.60
C PRO A 264 -15.43 7.73 -6.51
N LYS A 265 -15.00 7.06 -5.46
CA LYS A 265 -15.74 6.87 -4.20
C LYS A 265 -14.77 6.35 -3.14
N PHE A 266 -14.96 6.74 -1.89
CA PHE A 266 -14.29 6.03 -0.80
C PHE A 266 -14.95 4.67 -0.57
N VAL A 267 -14.11 3.67 -0.30
CA VAL A 267 -14.52 2.30 0.01
C VAL A 267 -13.67 1.81 1.18
N THR A 268 -14.34 1.40 2.26
CA THR A 268 -13.72 0.81 3.45
C THR A 268 -13.22 -0.60 3.11
N GLN A 269 -11.95 -0.85 3.38
CA GLN A 269 -11.21 -2.10 3.13
C GLN A 269 -10.20 -2.33 4.26
N VAL A 270 -9.45 -3.44 4.24
CA VAL A 270 -8.53 -3.81 5.33
C VAL A 270 -9.30 -3.89 6.66
N ALA A 271 -10.56 -4.31 6.56
CA ALA A 271 -11.56 -4.34 7.62
C ALA A 271 -12.02 -5.78 7.86
N PRO A 272 -12.39 -6.14 9.10
CA PRO A 272 -12.85 -7.47 9.47
C PRO A 272 -14.25 -7.77 8.88
N PRO A 273 -14.74 -9.01 8.99
CA PRO A 273 -16.15 -9.31 8.72
C PRO A 273 -17.08 -8.45 9.59
N HIS A 274 -18.12 -7.85 8.99
CA HIS A 274 -19.04 -6.93 9.66
C HIS A 274 -20.47 -7.07 9.10
N THR A 275 -21.47 -6.42 9.72
CA THR A 275 -22.87 -6.50 9.26
C THR A 275 -23.64 -5.20 9.48
N TRP A 276 -24.16 -4.62 8.39
CA TRP A 276 -25.01 -3.43 8.38
C TRP A 276 -26.50 -3.82 8.43
N ASN A 277 -27.16 -3.78 9.59
CA ASN A 277 -28.60 -3.98 9.75
C ASN A 277 -29.22 -5.12 8.88
N GLY A 278 -28.52 -6.25 8.77
CA GLY A 278 -28.92 -7.43 7.98
C GLY A 278 -28.16 -7.68 6.67
N GLN A 279 -27.31 -6.76 6.19
CA GLN A 279 -26.31 -7.03 5.14
C GLN A 279 -24.96 -7.37 5.76
N SER A 280 -24.53 -8.63 5.68
CA SER A 280 -23.18 -9.05 6.10
C SER A 280 -22.14 -8.88 4.99
N ALA A 281 -21.00 -8.29 5.34
CA ALA A 281 -19.80 -8.21 4.52
C ALA A 281 -18.76 -9.24 5.00
N GLY A 282 -17.97 -9.76 4.06
CA GLY A 282 -16.79 -10.58 4.39
C GLY A 282 -15.60 -9.69 4.75
N GLY A 283 -14.65 -10.24 5.49
CA GLY A 283 -13.40 -9.55 5.82
C GLY A 283 -12.53 -9.26 4.59
N THR A 284 -11.63 -8.31 4.76
CA THR A 284 -10.72 -7.78 3.72
C THR A 284 -9.34 -7.48 4.28
N ARG A 285 -9.01 -8.00 5.47
CA ARG A 285 -7.72 -7.82 6.13
C ARG A 285 -6.62 -8.46 5.31
N ILE A 286 -5.49 -7.78 5.25
CA ILE A 286 -4.29 -8.16 4.49
C ILE A 286 -3.07 -7.46 5.10
N LEU A 287 -1.90 -8.11 5.06
CA LEU A 287 -0.58 -7.47 5.14
C LEU A 287 -0.37 -6.58 6.39
N TYR A 288 -0.63 -7.14 7.57
CA TYR A 288 -0.62 -6.47 8.89
C TYR A 288 -1.62 -5.32 9.00
N ASP A 289 -2.91 -5.64 8.91
CA ASP A 289 -3.99 -4.71 9.23
C ASP A 289 -3.86 -4.14 10.66
N ASN A 290 -4.24 -2.87 10.86
CA ASN A 290 -4.36 -2.32 12.21
C ASN A 290 -5.82 -2.41 12.69
N PRO A 291 -6.11 -3.12 13.79
CA PRO A 291 -7.42 -3.14 14.44
C PRO A 291 -8.02 -1.76 14.72
N ASP A 292 -7.18 -0.75 14.93
CA ASP A 292 -7.61 0.62 15.23
C ASP A 292 -7.87 1.48 13.99
N THR A 293 -7.19 1.19 12.87
CA THR A 293 -7.23 2.07 11.69
C THR A 293 -8.36 1.70 10.72
N ILE A 294 -9.23 2.67 10.45
CA ILE A 294 -10.31 2.56 9.49
C ILE A 294 -9.79 3.00 8.12
N TYR A 295 -9.30 2.04 7.33
CA TYR A 295 -8.74 2.30 6.00
C TYR A 295 -9.83 2.52 4.94
N ARG A 296 -9.82 3.69 4.30
CA ARG A 296 -10.72 4.04 3.18
C ARG A 296 -9.91 4.46 1.96
N PHE A 297 -10.20 3.85 0.82
CA PHE A 297 -9.47 4.08 -0.42
C PHE A 297 -10.38 4.60 -1.53
N THR A 298 -9.88 5.50 -2.37
CA THR A 298 -10.54 5.99 -3.58
C THR A 298 -9.57 6.03 -4.76
N GLY A 299 -10.05 5.77 -5.98
CA GLY A 299 -9.26 5.88 -7.20
C GLY A 299 -9.14 7.32 -7.69
N VAL A 300 -7.93 7.73 -8.07
CA VAL A 300 -7.62 9.09 -8.59
C VAL A 300 -6.72 9.05 -9.83
N SER A 301 -6.59 10.19 -10.51
CA SER A 301 -5.70 10.39 -11.64
C SER A 301 -5.42 11.87 -11.85
N ALA A 302 -4.16 12.25 -12.07
CA ALA A 302 -3.74 13.62 -12.43
C ALA A 302 -4.34 14.15 -13.76
N SER A 303 -5.14 13.35 -14.48
CA SER A 303 -5.96 13.84 -15.59
C SER A 303 -7.25 14.56 -15.14
N SER A 304 -7.53 14.61 -13.83
CA SER A 304 -8.77 15.10 -13.23
C SER A 304 -8.54 15.86 -11.94
N GLU A 305 -9.57 16.60 -11.52
CA GLU A 305 -9.59 17.40 -10.28
C GLU A 305 -10.71 16.88 -9.38
N TYR A 306 -10.46 16.87 -8.07
CA TYR A 306 -11.36 16.35 -7.05
C TYR A 306 -11.40 17.26 -5.82
N VAL A 307 -12.49 17.14 -5.08
CA VAL A 307 -12.68 17.70 -3.75
C VAL A 307 -13.06 16.54 -2.83
N ILE A 308 -12.29 16.35 -1.77
CA ILE A 308 -12.66 15.47 -0.66
C ILE A 308 -13.32 16.34 0.42
N ARG A 309 -14.42 15.87 0.99
CA ARG A 309 -15.03 16.50 2.18
C ARG A 309 -15.04 15.49 3.31
N GLY A 310 -14.80 15.95 4.53
CA GLY A 310 -14.92 15.13 5.72
C GLY A 310 -15.48 15.90 6.90
N GLN A 311 -15.66 15.17 8.00
CA GLN A 311 -16.34 15.63 9.21
C GLN A 311 -15.80 14.83 10.42
N PHE A 312 -15.17 15.52 11.37
CA PHE A 312 -15.02 15.01 12.74
C PHE A 312 -16.29 15.31 13.53
N TYR A 313 -16.57 14.54 14.58
CA TYR A 313 -17.83 14.61 15.31
C TYR A 313 -17.59 14.89 16.78
N ASP A 314 -18.25 15.92 17.30
CA ASP A 314 -18.60 16.06 18.71
C ASP A 314 -19.47 14.85 19.14
N VAL A 315 -18.99 14.08 20.10
CA VAL A 315 -19.60 12.84 20.63
C VAL A 315 -20.24 13.11 21.99
N ASP A 316 -19.56 13.86 22.87
CA ASP A 316 -20.03 14.19 24.21
C ASP A 316 -21.09 15.31 24.24
N GLY A 317 -21.21 16.10 23.17
CA GLY A 317 -22.25 17.09 22.95
C GLY A 317 -21.99 18.45 23.61
N ASP A 318 -20.73 18.78 23.88
CA ASP A 318 -20.33 20.02 24.56
C ASP A 318 -20.02 21.18 23.59
N GLY A 319 -19.68 20.85 22.34
CA GLY A 319 -19.42 21.79 21.24
C GLY A 319 -18.00 21.82 20.68
N ASP A 320 -17.01 21.06 21.19
CA ASP A 320 -15.67 20.98 20.58
C ASP A 320 -15.25 19.54 20.25
N PHE A 321 -15.38 19.17 18.97
CA PHE A 321 -14.99 17.86 18.41
C PHE A 321 -13.49 17.52 18.58
N ARG A 322 -12.66 18.47 19.06
CA ARG A 322 -11.21 18.30 19.21
C ARG A 322 -10.82 17.35 20.33
N ASP A 323 -11.61 17.30 21.40
CA ASP A 323 -11.37 16.35 22.51
C ASP A 323 -11.77 14.91 22.11
N ASP A 324 -12.64 14.74 21.10
CA ASP A 324 -13.06 13.46 20.50
C ASP A 324 -12.20 13.05 19.27
N MET A 325 -11.07 13.73 18.98
CA MET A 325 -10.34 13.51 17.73
C MET A 325 -9.54 12.19 17.68
N PRO A 326 -9.62 11.44 16.57
CA PRO A 326 -8.86 10.22 16.34
C PRO A 326 -7.32 10.35 16.40
N ALA A 327 -6.68 9.46 17.15
CA ALA A 327 -5.25 9.49 17.52
C ALA A 327 -4.23 9.59 16.35
N ASP A 328 -4.55 9.10 15.15
CA ASP A 328 -3.90 9.48 13.89
C ASP A 328 -4.95 9.57 12.79
N THR A 329 -4.95 10.66 12.01
CA THR A 329 -5.69 10.72 10.74
C THR A 329 -4.81 11.26 9.64
N SER A 330 -4.78 10.54 8.51
CA SER A 330 -3.84 10.82 7.43
C SER A 330 -4.34 10.39 6.05
N PHE A 331 -3.93 11.13 5.02
CA PHE A 331 -4.29 10.93 3.62
C PHE A 331 -3.03 10.79 2.76
N SER A 332 -2.88 9.66 2.09
CA SER A 332 -1.70 9.34 1.27
C SER A 332 -2.04 9.25 -0.21
N VAL A 333 -1.31 9.99 -1.06
CA VAL A 333 -1.32 9.77 -2.52
C VAL A 333 -0.39 8.59 -2.82
N LEU A 334 -0.94 7.54 -3.43
CA LEU A 334 -0.23 6.32 -3.77
C LEU A 334 -0.02 6.21 -5.29
N GLU A 335 1.16 5.74 -5.70
CA GLU A 335 1.56 5.64 -7.11
C GLU A 335 1.73 4.21 -7.63
N GLY A 336 1.44 4.07 -8.92
CA GLY A 336 1.57 2.82 -9.66
C GLY A 336 0.68 1.70 -9.11
N THR A 337 1.11 0.46 -9.32
CA THR A 337 0.44 -0.75 -8.83
C THR A 337 1.01 -1.29 -7.52
N ALA A 338 2.18 -0.81 -7.10
CA ALA A 338 2.80 -1.15 -5.82
C ALA A 338 2.30 -0.28 -4.66
N GLY A 339 1.65 0.86 -4.95
CA GLY A 339 1.08 1.74 -3.94
C GLY A 339 2.11 2.56 -3.17
N THR A 340 3.24 2.91 -3.80
CA THR A 340 4.29 3.74 -3.18
C THR A 340 3.74 5.11 -2.82
N THR A 341 3.87 5.55 -1.58
CA THR A 341 3.41 6.87 -1.13
C THR A 341 4.30 7.97 -1.74
N SER A 342 3.72 8.92 -2.48
CA SER A 342 4.44 10.08 -3.02
C SER A 342 4.10 11.41 -2.35
N GLN A 343 2.93 11.50 -1.70
CA GLN A 343 2.58 12.57 -0.76
C GLN A 343 1.81 11.98 0.43
N LEU A 344 2.05 12.54 1.61
CA LEU A 344 1.25 12.37 2.81
C LEU A 344 0.75 13.75 3.26
N LEU A 345 -0.51 13.80 3.70
CA LEU A 345 -1.10 14.92 4.44
C LEU A 345 -1.65 14.32 5.74
N THR A 346 -1.16 14.79 6.88
CA THR A 346 -1.66 14.41 8.21
C THR A 346 -2.69 15.44 8.66
N VAL A 347 -3.54 15.09 9.63
CA VAL A 347 -4.33 16.06 10.38
C VAL A 347 -3.52 16.45 11.61
N ASP A 348 -2.97 17.66 11.58
CA ASP A 348 -2.08 18.25 12.59
C ASP A 348 -2.35 19.77 12.68
N ASP A 349 -1.51 20.51 13.43
CA ASP A 349 -1.65 21.97 13.62
C ASP A 349 -1.62 22.80 12.30
N GLU A 350 -1.15 22.24 11.17
CA GLU A 350 -1.17 22.92 9.86
C GLU A 350 -2.41 22.58 9.00
N PHE A 351 -3.26 21.64 9.44
CA PHE A 351 -4.47 21.21 8.72
C PHE A 351 -5.69 22.06 9.10
N GLU A 352 -6.34 22.68 8.12
CA GLU A 352 -7.53 23.53 8.36
C GLU A 352 -8.79 22.67 8.58
N ILE A 353 -9.44 22.82 9.74
CA ILE A 353 -10.75 22.25 10.07
C ILE A 353 -11.67 23.42 10.48
N ASP A 354 -12.89 23.46 9.92
CA ASP A 354 -13.90 24.46 10.24
C ASP A 354 -14.41 24.32 11.70
N ASP A 355 -15.01 25.39 12.24
CA ASP A 355 -15.53 25.43 13.63
C ASP A 355 -16.59 24.34 13.92
N ASP A 356 -17.25 23.78 12.89
CA ASP A 356 -18.25 22.72 13.01
C ASP A 356 -17.70 21.30 12.78
N GLY A 357 -16.38 21.15 12.67
CA GLY A 357 -15.68 19.89 12.44
C GLY A 357 -15.65 19.43 10.98
N THR A 358 -16.21 20.20 10.04
CA THR A 358 -16.04 19.92 8.61
C THR A 358 -14.64 20.27 8.11
N PHE A 359 -14.22 19.62 7.03
CA PHE A 359 -13.01 20.00 6.30
C PHE A 359 -13.15 19.71 4.79
N GLU A 360 -12.41 20.48 3.99
CA GLU A 360 -12.26 20.27 2.55
C GLU A 360 -10.78 20.02 2.21
N ILE A 361 -10.48 18.97 1.42
CA ILE A 361 -9.14 18.75 0.82
C ILE A 361 -9.27 18.85 -0.69
N THR A 362 -8.51 19.76 -1.29
CA THR A 362 -8.44 19.93 -2.75
C THR A 362 -7.44 18.96 -3.36
N VAL A 363 -7.75 18.37 -4.52
CA VAL A 363 -6.91 17.34 -5.15
C VAL A 363 -6.79 17.59 -6.65
N SER A 364 -5.59 17.88 -7.15
CA SER A 364 -5.35 18.09 -8.59
C SER A 364 -3.88 17.87 -8.95
N ALA A 365 -3.49 18.05 -10.22
CA ALA A 365 -2.09 17.96 -10.64
C ALA A 365 -1.27 19.24 -10.37
N GLU A 366 -1.95 20.34 -10.05
CA GLU A 366 -1.33 21.65 -9.77
C GLU A 366 -0.63 21.63 -8.39
N PRO A 367 0.39 22.46 -8.16
CA PRO A 367 1.01 22.61 -6.84
C PRO A 367 0.03 23.17 -5.79
N ALA A 368 0.33 22.97 -4.52
CA ALA A 368 -0.52 23.45 -3.42
C ALA A 368 -0.73 24.98 -3.44
N ASP A 369 0.25 25.77 -3.89
CA ASP A 369 0.18 27.23 -4.03
C ASP A 369 -0.29 27.97 -2.76
N GLY A 370 0.05 27.43 -1.58
CA GLY A 370 -0.30 27.99 -0.28
C GLY A 370 -1.66 27.55 0.28
N ARG A 371 -2.36 26.61 -0.38
CA ARG A 371 -3.48 25.87 0.22
C ARG A 371 -2.91 24.84 1.22
N PRO A 372 -3.34 24.83 2.50
CA PRO A 372 -2.89 23.82 3.46
C PRO A 372 -3.46 22.44 3.11
N ASN A 373 -4.79 22.35 2.98
CA ASN A 373 -5.48 21.10 2.65
C ASN A 373 -5.42 20.80 1.15
N HIS A 374 -4.24 20.36 0.67
CA HIS A 374 -4.02 20.04 -0.74
C HIS A 374 -3.21 18.76 -0.98
N LEU A 375 -3.76 17.87 -1.83
CA LEU A 375 -3.07 16.69 -2.34
C LEU A 375 -2.74 16.83 -3.83
N GLN A 376 -1.47 16.99 -4.14
CA GLN A 376 -0.95 17.08 -5.50
C GLN A 376 -0.79 15.68 -6.11
N LEU A 377 -1.41 15.47 -7.27
CA LEU A 377 -1.34 14.25 -8.06
C LEU A 377 -0.23 14.34 -9.10
N THR A 378 0.63 13.33 -9.18
CA THR A 378 1.58 13.17 -10.27
C THR A 378 0.96 12.33 -11.40
N PRO A 379 1.57 12.27 -12.60
CA PRO A 379 1.18 11.31 -13.63
C PRO A 379 1.12 9.84 -13.15
N GLY A 380 1.85 9.48 -12.09
CA GLY A 380 1.88 8.13 -11.51
C GLY A 380 0.83 7.85 -10.45
N SER A 381 0.13 8.85 -9.93
CA SER A 381 -0.88 8.71 -8.87
C SER A 381 -2.11 7.89 -9.32
N THR A 382 -2.49 6.90 -8.50
CA THR A 382 -3.58 5.95 -8.80
C THR A 382 -4.66 5.89 -7.74
N ILE A 383 -4.30 6.03 -6.46
CA ILE A 383 -5.19 5.85 -5.31
C ILE A 383 -4.88 6.92 -4.25
N ILE A 384 -5.92 7.43 -3.57
CA ILE A 384 -5.76 8.07 -2.25
C ILE A 384 -6.18 7.06 -1.18
N ALA A 385 -5.31 6.86 -0.20
CA ALA A 385 -5.56 6.07 1.00
C ALA A 385 -5.76 7.00 2.20
N SER A 386 -6.99 7.07 2.70
CA SER A 386 -7.32 7.67 3.99
C SER A 386 -7.17 6.62 5.09
N ARG A 387 -6.54 7.02 6.19
CA ARG A 387 -6.41 6.29 7.44
C ARG A 387 -6.93 7.17 8.57
N ASN A 388 -7.58 6.53 9.52
CA ASN A 388 -8.28 7.14 10.63
C ASN A 388 -8.21 6.13 11.76
N THR A 389 -7.15 6.25 12.57
CA THR A 389 -6.78 5.36 13.68
C THR A 389 -7.52 5.81 14.93
N LEU A 390 -8.32 4.91 15.50
CA LEU A 390 -9.04 5.19 16.74
C LEU A 390 -8.23 4.69 17.95
N GLY A 391 -7.90 5.57 18.88
CA GLY A 391 -7.24 5.26 20.15
C GLY A 391 -8.23 4.60 21.12
N ASP A 392 -9.07 5.40 21.76
CA ASP A 392 -10.23 4.91 22.49
C ASP A 392 -11.44 4.72 21.57
N TRP A 393 -11.84 3.47 21.37
CA TRP A 393 -13.03 3.11 20.59
C TRP A 393 -14.35 3.50 21.28
N ASN A 394 -14.31 3.94 22.55
CA ASN A 394 -15.48 4.34 23.33
C ASN A 394 -15.68 5.86 23.45
N ALA A 395 -14.64 6.70 23.43
CA ALA A 395 -14.80 8.12 23.16
C ALA A 395 -14.97 8.39 21.65
N GLU A 396 -13.97 8.00 20.85
CA GLU A 396 -13.80 8.50 19.49
C GLU A 396 -14.81 7.92 18.48
N LYS A 397 -14.99 8.65 17.35
CA LYS A 397 -15.91 8.26 16.28
C LYS A 397 -15.22 8.25 14.90
N PRO A 398 -15.51 7.27 14.01
CA PRO A 398 -15.00 7.30 12.64
C PRO A 398 -15.41 8.58 11.91
N MET A 399 -14.47 9.31 11.31
CA MET A 399 -14.79 10.57 10.61
C MET A 399 -15.69 10.32 9.40
N GLY A 400 -16.59 11.26 9.07
CA GLY A 400 -17.31 11.29 7.80
C GLY A 400 -16.34 11.56 6.64
N LEU A 401 -16.58 10.95 5.46
CA LEU A 401 -15.71 11.15 4.30
C LEU A 401 -16.40 10.87 2.95
N GLU A 402 -16.40 11.86 2.06
CA GLU A 402 -16.85 11.75 0.67
C GLU A 402 -15.82 12.31 -0.33
N ILE A 403 -15.98 12.00 -1.62
CA ILE A 403 -15.16 12.56 -2.70
C ILE A 403 -16.02 12.91 -3.92
N GLN A 404 -15.96 14.17 -4.34
CA GLN A 404 -16.55 14.66 -5.57
C GLN A 404 -15.47 14.92 -6.62
N ARG A 405 -15.71 14.47 -7.86
CA ARG A 405 -14.88 14.83 -9.01
C ARG A 405 -15.40 16.12 -9.64
N VAL A 406 -14.56 17.15 -9.73
CA VAL A 406 -14.95 18.50 -10.17
C VAL A 406 -14.39 18.89 -11.55
N GLY A 407 -13.32 18.24 -12.03
CA GLY A 407 -12.69 18.55 -13.31
C GLY A 407 -12.06 17.35 -14.03
N GLY A 408 -11.72 17.53 -15.32
CA GLY A 408 -11.06 16.55 -16.19
C GLY A 408 -11.91 16.00 -17.36
N PRO A 409 -11.50 14.89 -18.02
CA PRO A 409 -12.20 14.28 -19.16
C PRO A 409 -13.54 13.61 -18.77
N PRO A 410 -14.36 13.16 -19.75
CA PRO A 410 -15.51 12.31 -19.46
C PRO A 410 -15.09 10.91 -18.96
N ASP A 411 -15.97 10.24 -18.21
CA ASP A 411 -15.83 8.80 -17.93
C ASP A 411 -15.83 7.99 -19.24
N SER A 412 -15.10 6.88 -19.23
CA SER A 412 -14.78 6.11 -20.44
C SER A 412 -14.54 4.63 -20.16
N LEU A 413 -14.63 3.81 -21.20
CA LEU A 413 -14.27 2.39 -21.14
C LEU A 413 -12.80 2.18 -20.74
N PHE A 414 -11.92 3.13 -21.10
CA PHE A 414 -10.52 3.10 -20.69
C PHE A 414 -10.37 3.30 -19.18
N ALA A 415 -11.05 4.31 -18.60
CA ALA A 415 -11.07 4.54 -17.17
C ALA A 415 -11.73 3.38 -16.41
N GLN A 416 -12.90 2.91 -16.86
CA GLN A 416 -13.62 1.78 -16.28
C GLN A 416 -12.80 0.47 -16.22
N LEU A 417 -11.80 0.29 -17.10
CA LEU A 417 -10.92 -0.88 -17.12
C LEU A 417 -9.55 -0.66 -16.43
N GLY A 418 -9.36 0.43 -15.70
CA GLY A 418 -8.09 0.74 -15.02
C GLY A 418 -7.01 1.30 -15.94
N GLY A 419 -7.35 1.79 -17.13
CA GLY A 419 -6.37 2.33 -18.08
C GLY A 419 -5.57 3.49 -17.51
N PHE A 420 -6.20 4.37 -16.71
CA PHE A 420 -5.49 5.43 -16.00
C PHE A 420 -4.64 4.92 -14.81
N THR A 421 -5.04 3.82 -14.16
CA THR A 421 -4.23 3.15 -13.12
C THR A 421 -2.98 2.50 -13.72
N PHE A 422 -3.11 1.76 -14.82
CA PHE A 422 -2.04 0.95 -15.39
C PHE A 422 -1.15 1.68 -16.40
N LEU A 423 -1.64 2.76 -17.03
CA LEU A 423 -0.93 3.53 -18.07
C LEU A 423 -0.90 5.04 -17.79
N GLY A 424 -1.35 5.49 -16.61
CA GLY A 424 -1.44 6.90 -16.24
C GLY A 424 -0.14 7.67 -16.41
N SER A 425 0.99 7.06 -16.05
CA SER A 425 2.33 7.65 -16.16
C SER A 425 2.69 8.08 -17.60
N VAL A 426 2.06 7.50 -18.62
CA VAL A 426 2.22 7.90 -20.04
C VAL A 426 1.03 8.72 -20.53
N VAL A 427 -0.20 8.36 -20.13
CA VAL A 427 -1.42 9.01 -20.64
C VAL A 427 -1.63 10.40 -20.04
N ASN A 428 -1.47 10.54 -18.71
CA ASN A 428 -1.71 11.79 -17.98
C ASN A 428 -0.78 12.93 -18.48
N GLN A 429 0.42 12.57 -18.98
CA GLN A 429 1.39 13.52 -19.55
C GLN A 429 0.97 14.12 -20.91
N SER A 430 -0.12 13.65 -21.54
CA SER A 430 -0.55 14.14 -22.85
C SER A 430 -2.06 14.35 -22.93
N PRO A 431 -2.55 15.61 -22.93
CA PRO A 431 -3.97 15.93 -23.13
C PRO A 431 -4.56 15.33 -24.41
N VAL A 432 -3.74 15.10 -25.44
CA VAL A 432 -4.15 14.43 -26.68
C VAL A 432 -4.39 12.93 -26.45
N LEU A 433 -3.51 12.22 -25.73
CA LEU A 433 -3.73 10.81 -25.40
C LEU A 433 -4.94 10.66 -24.46
N THR A 434 -5.03 11.47 -23.41
CA THR A 434 -6.19 11.54 -22.50
C THR A 434 -7.49 11.74 -23.26
N SER A 435 -7.52 12.65 -24.25
CA SER A 435 -8.71 12.89 -25.09
C SER A 435 -9.05 11.70 -25.99
N ILE A 436 -8.06 10.98 -26.52
CA ILE A 436 -8.26 9.81 -27.39
C ILE A 436 -8.79 8.62 -26.59
N VAL A 437 -8.18 8.30 -25.44
CA VAL A 437 -8.60 7.15 -24.63
C VAL A 437 -9.96 7.36 -23.95
N SER A 438 -10.30 8.63 -23.64
CA SER A 438 -11.59 8.99 -23.04
C SER A 438 -12.73 9.08 -24.07
N ALA A 439 -12.48 8.86 -25.36
CA ALA A 439 -13.47 9.03 -26.43
C ALA A 439 -14.53 7.90 -26.53
N ILE A 440 -14.32 6.77 -25.84
CA ILE A 440 -15.25 5.64 -25.81
C ILE A 440 -15.96 5.62 -24.44
N PRO A 441 -17.29 5.84 -24.38
CA PRO A 441 -18.04 5.80 -23.12
C PRO A 441 -17.91 4.47 -22.36
N PRO A 442 -18.10 4.45 -21.03
CA PRO A 442 -18.05 3.24 -20.21
C PRO A 442 -19.21 2.28 -20.56
N LEU A 443 -19.08 1.00 -20.19
CA LEU A 443 -20.22 0.10 -20.19
C LEU A 443 -21.18 0.51 -19.06
N PRO A 444 -22.51 0.57 -19.29
CA PRO A 444 -23.48 0.90 -18.22
C PRO A 444 -23.42 -0.04 -17.01
N ASN A 445 -22.94 -1.27 -17.21
CA ASN A 445 -22.61 -2.23 -16.16
C ASN A 445 -21.41 -3.07 -16.64
N MET A 446 -20.37 -3.24 -15.82
CA MET A 446 -19.27 -4.15 -16.17
C MET A 446 -19.72 -5.62 -16.06
N PRO A 447 -19.59 -6.46 -17.12
CA PRO A 447 -19.98 -7.86 -17.07
C PRO A 447 -19.20 -8.63 -15.98
N PRO A 448 -19.84 -9.51 -15.18
CA PRO A 448 -19.16 -10.23 -14.10
C PRO A 448 -17.93 -11.02 -14.54
N ALA A 449 -17.91 -11.57 -15.75
CA ALA A 449 -16.76 -12.28 -16.30
C ALA A 449 -15.54 -11.34 -16.53
N VAL A 450 -15.77 -10.13 -17.06
CA VAL A 450 -14.70 -9.11 -17.24
C VAL A 450 -14.17 -8.69 -15.88
N ARG A 451 -15.09 -8.38 -14.95
CA ARG A 451 -14.78 -7.96 -13.58
C ARG A 451 -13.95 -8.99 -12.81
N GLY A 452 -14.33 -10.26 -12.93
CA GLY A 452 -13.60 -11.39 -12.39
C GLY A 452 -12.22 -11.58 -13.00
N THR A 453 -12.07 -11.42 -14.32
CA THR A 453 -10.76 -11.49 -14.98
C THR A 453 -9.83 -10.37 -14.52
N VAL A 454 -10.31 -9.14 -14.38
CA VAL A 454 -9.49 -8.02 -13.85
C VAL A 454 -9.07 -8.27 -12.40
N THR A 455 -9.98 -8.78 -11.56
CA THR A 455 -9.65 -9.17 -10.18
C THR A 455 -8.60 -10.30 -10.14
N ALA A 456 -8.72 -11.30 -11.01
CA ALA A 456 -7.73 -12.37 -11.11
C ALA A 456 -6.35 -11.87 -11.59
N LEU A 457 -6.29 -10.84 -12.44
CA LEU A 457 -5.02 -10.21 -12.83
C LEU A 457 -4.36 -9.45 -11.67
N ILE A 458 -5.13 -8.74 -10.83
CA ILE A 458 -4.61 -8.11 -9.59
C ILE A 458 -3.99 -9.17 -8.69
N LEU A 459 -4.68 -10.30 -8.48
CA LEU A 459 -4.20 -11.42 -7.67
C LEU A 459 -2.93 -12.10 -8.24
N ILE A 460 -2.73 -12.10 -9.56
CA ILE A 460 -1.51 -12.61 -10.21
C ILE A 460 -0.32 -11.68 -9.98
N VAL A 461 -0.53 -10.36 -10.00
CA VAL A 461 0.54 -9.36 -9.82
C VAL A 461 0.97 -9.27 -8.36
N ARG A 462 0.01 -9.25 -7.44
CA ARG A 462 0.22 -8.95 -6.01
C ARG A 462 0.36 -10.21 -5.14
N GLY A 463 -0.66 -11.06 -5.19
CA GLY A 463 -1.01 -12.10 -4.21
C GLY A 463 0.12 -12.75 -3.42
N ALA A 464 0.64 -13.88 -3.92
CA ALA A 464 1.58 -14.70 -3.16
C ALA A 464 2.94 -14.03 -2.91
N ASN A 465 3.36 -13.09 -3.77
CA ASN A 465 4.64 -12.40 -3.64
C ASN A 465 4.60 -11.35 -2.53
N GLU A 466 3.51 -10.58 -2.42
CA GLU A 466 3.32 -9.64 -1.32
C GLU A 466 3.15 -10.39 0.01
N GLN A 467 2.38 -11.48 0.02
CA GLN A 467 2.23 -12.30 1.23
C GLN A 467 3.56 -12.83 1.76
N ALA A 468 4.38 -13.43 0.89
CA ALA A 468 5.70 -13.95 1.25
C ALA A 468 6.64 -12.85 1.77
N LYS A 469 6.58 -11.66 1.17
CA LYS A 469 7.38 -10.49 1.53
C LYS A 469 6.99 -9.91 2.89
N TYR A 470 5.70 -9.88 3.24
CA TYR A 470 5.25 -9.36 4.53
C TYR A 470 5.50 -10.35 5.67
N MET A 471 5.36 -11.67 5.43
CA MET A 471 5.84 -12.69 6.37
C MET A 471 7.32 -12.47 6.73
N GLU A 472 8.18 -12.25 5.71
CA GLU A 472 9.63 -12.02 5.86
C GLU A 472 9.98 -10.90 6.86
N LEU A 473 9.12 -9.88 7.00
CA LEU A 473 9.34 -8.75 7.90
C LEU A 473 9.35 -9.13 9.38
N ALA A 474 8.66 -10.21 9.73
CA ALA A 474 8.56 -10.74 11.10
C ALA A 474 9.38 -12.04 11.28
N THR A 475 9.52 -12.86 10.24
CA THR A 475 10.31 -14.11 10.29
C THR A 475 11.82 -13.92 10.05
N ALA A 476 12.29 -12.68 9.83
CA ALA A 476 13.72 -12.37 9.71
C ALA A 476 14.53 -12.48 11.01
N GLY A 477 13.85 -12.53 12.18
CA GLY A 477 14.45 -12.75 13.50
C GLY A 477 14.14 -14.13 14.07
N ASP A 478 14.86 -14.53 15.12
CA ASP A 478 14.55 -15.74 15.88
C ASP A 478 13.16 -15.62 16.56
N PRO A 479 12.42 -16.72 16.80
CA PRO A 479 11.14 -16.67 17.51
C PRO A 479 11.23 -16.05 18.90
N ASN A 480 10.15 -15.36 19.28
CA ASN A 480 10.02 -14.56 20.50
C ASN A 480 11.03 -13.40 20.61
N VAL A 481 11.60 -12.95 19.48
CA VAL A 481 12.47 -11.76 19.41
C VAL A 481 11.89 -10.72 18.45
N MET A 482 11.48 -9.59 19.04
CA MET A 482 11.04 -8.37 18.37
C MET A 482 12.24 -7.53 17.89
N SER A 483 12.13 -6.94 16.70
CA SER A 483 13.09 -5.94 16.19
C SER A 483 12.98 -4.60 16.95
N GLU A 484 13.99 -3.75 16.86
CA GLU A 484 13.83 -2.34 17.27
C GLU A 484 12.91 -1.56 16.29
N PRO A 485 12.25 -0.46 16.71
CA PRO A 485 11.34 0.33 15.88
C PRO A 485 11.98 1.06 14.70
N ALA A 486 11.87 0.45 13.52
CA ALA A 486 12.43 0.94 12.26
C ALA A 486 11.36 1.50 11.31
N SER A 487 11.76 2.44 10.45
CA SER A 487 10.94 2.87 9.30
C SER A 487 11.19 1.91 8.14
N ASN A 488 10.14 1.50 7.43
CA ASN A 488 10.19 0.47 6.39
C ASN A 488 9.32 0.88 5.19
N ALA A 489 9.86 0.72 3.97
CA ALA A 489 9.27 1.20 2.72
C ALA A 489 7.95 0.53 2.30
N GLU A 490 7.60 -0.60 2.92
CA GLU A 490 6.30 -1.25 2.74
C GLU A 490 5.15 -0.55 3.49
N PHE A 491 5.49 0.43 4.32
CA PHE A 491 4.58 1.11 5.22
C PHE A 491 4.64 2.63 5.05
N LEU A 492 3.84 3.37 5.83
CA LEU A 492 3.90 4.83 5.80
C LEU A 492 5.25 5.38 6.25
N ALA A 493 5.67 6.49 5.65
CA ALA A 493 6.95 7.13 5.94
C ALA A 493 6.99 7.83 7.31
N ASN A 494 5.84 8.22 7.87
CA ASN A 494 5.72 8.89 9.18
C ASN A 494 5.56 7.94 10.36
N GLN A 495 5.63 6.62 10.16
CA GLN A 495 5.48 5.62 11.22
C GLN A 495 6.72 4.73 11.35
N LYS A 496 6.91 4.18 12.55
CA LYS A 496 7.91 3.14 12.85
C LYS A 496 7.22 1.83 13.18
N GLN A 497 7.93 0.72 13.02
CA GLN A 497 7.46 -0.58 13.45
C GLN A 497 8.54 -1.46 14.06
N SER A 498 8.13 -2.24 15.06
CA SER A 498 8.87 -3.38 15.58
C SER A 498 8.14 -4.66 15.16
N ASN A 499 8.85 -5.58 14.52
CA ASN A 499 8.27 -6.81 13.96
C ASN A 499 8.97 -8.04 14.56
N GLY A 500 8.23 -9.15 14.69
CA GLY A 500 8.75 -10.43 15.18
C GLY A 500 7.72 -11.55 15.08
N GLN A 501 8.15 -12.79 15.24
CA GLN A 501 7.29 -13.97 15.29
C GLN A 501 7.24 -14.52 16.72
N PHE A 502 6.10 -15.06 17.16
CA PHE A 502 5.97 -15.74 18.45
C PHE A 502 5.86 -17.26 18.26
N GLN A 503 6.39 -18.00 19.24
CA GLN A 503 6.24 -19.43 19.40
C GLN A 503 6.20 -19.75 20.90
N LEU A 504 5.01 -19.97 21.46
CA LEU A 504 4.76 -20.07 22.91
C LEU A 504 3.90 -21.31 23.21
N ASP A 505 4.30 -22.10 24.21
CA ASP A 505 3.40 -23.12 24.79
C ASP A 505 2.23 -22.45 25.56
N ASP A 506 1.18 -23.21 25.90
CA ASP A 506 -0.10 -22.67 26.44
C ASP A 506 0.05 -21.90 27.77
N ASP A 507 1.12 -22.19 28.53
CA ASP A 507 1.50 -21.59 29.81
C ASP A 507 2.74 -20.67 29.72
N GLU A 508 3.20 -20.32 28.51
CA GLU A 508 4.25 -19.33 28.25
C GLU A 508 3.71 -17.97 27.81
N ALA A 509 4.38 -16.90 28.26
CA ALA A 509 4.13 -15.53 27.84
C ALA A 509 5.41 -14.82 27.36
N LEU A 510 5.32 -14.14 26.21
CA LEU A 510 6.31 -13.15 25.78
C LEU A 510 5.98 -11.82 26.46
N VAL A 511 6.83 -11.41 27.39
CA VAL A 511 6.71 -10.13 28.11
C VAL A 511 7.63 -9.10 27.48
N LEU A 512 7.05 -7.98 27.04
CA LEU A 512 7.74 -6.85 26.44
C LEU A 512 7.68 -5.63 27.36
N THR A 513 8.76 -4.87 27.45
CA THR A 513 8.76 -3.51 27.98
C THR A 513 9.03 -2.54 26.83
N ILE A 514 8.07 -1.68 26.54
CA ILE A 514 8.09 -0.76 25.39
C ILE A 514 8.22 0.67 25.91
N ASP A 515 9.06 1.48 25.29
CA ASP A 515 9.01 2.94 25.47
C ASP A 515 8.50 3.55 24.15
N PRO A 516 7.37 4.28 24.15
CA PRO A 516 6.80 4.91 22.96
C PRO A 516 7.59 6.15 22.50
N GLY A 517 8.43 6.73 23.36
CA GLY A 517 9.22 7.90 23.03
C GLY A 517 8.37 9.14 22.75
N ASP A 518 8.38 9.60 21.51
CA ASP A 518 7.61 10.73 20.99
C ASP A 518 6.43 10.31 20.10
N ALA A 519 6.04 9.03 20.13
CA ALA A 519 4.86 8.53 19.44
C ALA A 519 3.57 8.90 20.21
N GLY A 520 2.74 9.75 19.61
CA GLY A 520 1.40 10.06 20.11
C GLY A 520 0.41 8.89 20.03
N TYR A 521 0.75 7.83 19.30
CA TYR A 521 0.01 6.57 19.27
C TYR A 521 0.93 5.37 19.03
N PHE A 522 0.72 4.26 19.74
CA PHE A 522 1.25 2.96 19.37
C PHE A 522 0.32 1.79 19.73
N VAL A 523 0.46 0.68 19.00
CA VAL A 523 -0.36 -0.53 19.17
C VAL A 523 0.48 -1.80 19.08
N VAL A 524 0.13 -2.80 19.89
CA VAL A 524 0.67 -4.17 19.90
C VAL A 524 -0.42 -5.16 19.45
N PRO A 525 -0.55 -5.45 18.14
CA PRO A 525 -1.46 -6.44 17.60
C PRO A 525 -0.78 -7.78 17.29
N THR A 526 -1.51 -8.88 17.52
CA THR A 526 -1.12 -10.24 17.11
C THR A 526 -1.82 -10.64 15.80
N TYR A 527 -1.12 -11.47 15.02
CA TYR A 527 -1.56 -11.96 13.71
C TYR A 527 -1.27 -13.45 13.60
N ASN A 528 -2.05 -14.15 12.77
CA ASN A 528 -1.66 -15.48 12.28
C ASN A 528 -0.54 -15.39 11.23
N ASP A 529 0.03 -16.54 10.86
CA ASP A 529 1.08 -16.70 9.84
C ASP A 529 0.74 -16.02 8.49
N TRP A 530 -0.54 -15.79 8.22
CA TRP A 530 -1.05 -15.14 7.00
C TRP A 530 -1.19 -13.62 7.13
N THR A 531 -0.54 -13.01 8.14
CA THR A 531 -0.42 -11.55 8.33
C THR A 531 -1.77 -10.83 8.48
N ILE A 532 -2.80 -11.52 8.99
CA ILE A 532 -4.09 -10.92 9.34
C ILE A 532 -4.39 -11.14 10.82
N THR A 533 -5.02 -10.14 11.44
CA THR A 533 -5.58 -10.29 12.78
C THR A 533 -6.75 -11.27 12.77
N ASP A 534 -7.17 -11.74 13.95
CA ASP A 534 -8.40 -12.55 14.07
C ASP A 534 -9.50 -11.83 14.89
N ASN A 535 -10.03 -12.42 15.95
CA ASN A 535 -11.15 -11.85 16.71
C ASN A 535 -10.69 -10.76 17.71
N TYR A 536 -10.26 -9.62 17.18
CA TYR A 536 -9.81 -8.49 18.00
C TYR A 536 -10.93 -7.71 18.70
N TRP A 537 -12.19 -8.11 18.54
CA TRP A 537 -13.36 -7.38 19.04
C TRP A 537 -14.09 -8.12 20.19
N ASP A 538 -14.02 -9.45 20.26
CA ASP A 538 -14.44 -10.26 21.42
C ASP A 538 -13.24 -10.76 22.26
N GLN A 539 -11.99 -10.44 21.86
CA GLN A 539 -10.75 -10.70 22.61
C GLN A 539 -9.74 -9.54 22.47
N PRO A 540 -8.78 -9.37 23.41
CA PRO A 540 -7.74 -8.35 23.32
C PRO A 540 -6.57 -8.82 22.44
N THR A 541 -6.82 -9.21 21.17
CA THR A 541 -5.72 -9.56 20.24
C THR A 541 -4.99 -8.32 19.67
N SER A 542 -5.29 -7.15 20.24
CA SER A 542 -4.47 -5.94 20.13
C SER A 542 -4.75 -5.02 21.31
N LEU A 543 -3.73 -4.33 21.82
CA LEU A 543 -3.90 -3.20 22.73
C LEU A 543 -3.05 -2.02 22.24
N ASN A 544 -3.57 -0.80 22.41
CA ASN A 544 -2.87 0.46 22.14
C ASN A 544 -2.60 1.23 23.44
N ASN A 545 -1.87 2.35 23.37
CA ASN A 545 -1.55 3.17 24.55
C ASN A 545 -2.77 3.60 25.37
N ASP A 546 -3.89 3.92 24.71
CA ASP A 546 -5.11 4.41 25.38
C ASP A 546 -5.91 3.27 26.04
N GLN A 547 -5.66 2.03 25.59
CA GLN A 547 -6.22 0.79 26.14
C GLN A 547 -5.30 0.11 27.19
N MET A 548 -4.10 0.66 27.47
CA MET A 548 -3.11 0.07 28.37
C MET A 548 -2.78 0.97 29.55
N THR A 549 -2.47 0.38 30.70
CA THR A 549 -1.92 1.13 31.84
C THR A 549 -0.42 1.32 31.65
N ALA A 550 0.03 2.57 31.67
CA ALA A 550 1.44 2.95 31.59
C ALA A 550 2.17 2.70 32.93
N ASN A 551 3.43 2.29 32.85
CA ASN A 551 4.33 2.15 33.98
C ASN A 551 4.64 3.54 34.60
N PRO A 552 5.05 3.62 35.88
CA PRO A 552 5.38 4.89 36.56
C PRO A 552 6.52 5.73 35.95
N ASP A 553 7.25 5.20 34.96
CA ASP A 553 8.30 5.89 34.20
C ASP A 553 7.90 6.26 32.75
N GLY A 554 6.66 5.97 32.34
CA GLY A 554 6.14 6.21 30.99
C GLY A 554 6.37 5.07 29.99
N THR A 555 7.05 3.99 30.39
CA THR A 555 7.11 2.75 29.59
C THR A 555 5.81 1.96 29.72
N TYR A 556 5.63 0.91 28.92
CA TYR A 556 4.49 -0.01 29.00
C TYR A 556 5.02 -1.44 29.09
N THR A 557 4.65 -2.16 30.16
CA THR A 557 4.85 -3.61 30.23
C THR A 557 3.64 -4.30 29.60
N VAL A 558 3.86 -5.19 28.63
CA VAL A 558 2.84 -5.88 27.84
C VAL A 558 3.09 -7.38 27.90
N VAL A 559 2.05 -8.17 28.15
CA VAL A 559 2.13 -9.64 28.28
C VAL A 559 1.40 -10.28 27.10
N ILE A 560 2.11 -11.06 26.28
CA ILE A 560 1.56 -11.69 25.07
C ILE A 560 1.55 -13.22 25.25
N SER A 561 0.39 -13.85 25.24
CA SER A 561 0.27 -15.31 25.50
C SER A 561 -0.98 -15.95 24.85
N PRO A 562 -1.01 -17.30 24.69
CA PRO A 562 -2.17 -18.01 24.13
C PRO A 562 -3.36 -18.11 25.09
N THR A 563 -3.11 -18.25 26.39
CA THR A 563 -4.15 -18.30 27.42
C THR A 563 -4.06 -17.08 28.35
N ASP A 564 -5.18 -16.67 28.95
CA ASP A 564 -5.26 -15.47 29.79
C ASP A 564 -4.48 -15.67 31.11
N PRO A 565 -3.40 -14.92 31.38
CA PRO A 565 -2.63 -15.02 32.61
C PRO A 565 -3.18 -14.11 33.73
N GLY A 566 -4.28 -13.38 33.48
CA GLY A 566 -4.82 -12.37 34.39
C GLY A 566 -4.12 -11.01 34.33
N ALA A 567 -3.08 -10.83 33.51
CA ALA A 567 -2.37 -9.56 33.39
C ALA A 567 -3.26 -8.45 32.78
N ALA A 568 -3.16 -7.22 33.28
CA ALA A 568 -3.97 -6.09 32.83
C ALA A 568 -3.72 -5.78 31.34
N ASN A 569 -2.45 -5.50 30.98
CA ASN A 569 -1.97 -5.29 29.62
C ASN A 569 -1.72 -6.63 28.87
N TRP A 570 -2.71 -7.53 28.89
CA TRP A 570 -2.64 -8.81 28.18
C TRP A 570 -3.08 -8.67 26.72
N VAL A 571 -2.19 -9.04 25.79
CA VAL A 571 -2.53 -9.21 24.37
C VAL A 571 -2.66 -10.71 24.08
N SER A 572 -3.88 -11.14 23.79
CA SER A 572 -4.17 -12.51 23.37
C SER A 572 -3.54 -12.81 22.01
N THR A 573 -2.96 -14.00 21.81
CA THR A 573 -2.60 -14.49 20.46
C THR A 573 -3.81 -15.03 19.67
N GLY A 574 -5.02 -14.97 20.26
CA GLY A 574 -6.22 -15.66 19.77
C GLY A 574 -6.30 -17.13 20.17
N GLY A 575 -5.39 -17.59 21.04
CA GLY A 575 -5.19 -19.02 21.34
C GLY A 575 -4.24 -19.73 20.37
N LEU A 576 -3.47 -18.98 19.57
CA LEU A 576 -2.43 -19.52 18.70
C LEU A 576 -1.12 -19.73 19.48
N ASN A 577 -0.46 -20.87 19.30
CA ASN A 577 0.90 -21.09 19.81
C ASN A 577 1.97 -20.49 18.87
N GLN A 578 1.71 -20.42 17.55
CA GLN A 578 2.58 -19.78 16.55
C GLN A 578 1.88 -18.62 15.84
N GLY A 579 2.62 -17.54 15.58
CA GLY A 579 2.13 -16.42 14.76
C GLY A 579 3.09 -15.23 14.74
N LEU A 580 2.55 -14.05 14.42
CA LEU A 580 3.32 -12.84 14.11
C LEU A 580 2.87 -11.63 14.95
N ILE A 581 3.77 -10.70 15.21
CA ILE A 581 3.52 -9.42 15.88
C ILE A 581 4.10 -8.29 15.01
N SER A 582 3.33 -7.21 14.82
CA SER A 582 3.75 -6.01 14.09
C SER A 582 3.34 -4.77 14.88
N ILE A 583 4.18 -4.40 15.86
CA ILE A 583 3.99 -3.23 16.71
C ILE A 583 4.18 -1.98 15.85
N ARG A 584 3.27 -1.02 15.95
CA ARG A 584 3.21 0.17 15.09
C ARG A 584 3.19 1.43 15.94
N PHE A 585 4.06 2.39 15.63
CA PHE A 585 4.18 3.69 16.30
C PHE A 585 3.89 4.81 15.28
N GLN A 586 2.87 5.63 15.53
CA GLN A 586 2.43 6.73 14.67
C GLN A 586 2.54 8.08 15.42
N ASN A 587 2.19 9.18 14.75
CA ASN A 587 2.25 10.54 15.31
C ASN A 587 3.58 10.85 16.05
N LEU A 588 4.70 10.68 15.33
CA LEU A 588 6.05 10.82 15.88
C LEU A 588 6.52 12.28 15.88
N GLY A 589 6.83 12.83 17.06
CA GLY A 589 7.32 14.22 17.23
C GLY A 589 8.63 14.57 16.52
N GLY A 590 9.42 13.58 16.10
CA GLY A 590 10.59 13.74 15.25
C GLY A 590 11.92 13.98 15.98
N ASP A 591 11.98 13.85 17.31
CA ASP A 591 13.26 13.92 18.03
C ASP A 591 13.96 12.55 18.01
N PRO A 592 15.10 12.38 17.30
CA PRO A 592 15.81 11.11 17.28
C PRO A 592 16.36 10.67 18.64
N ASN A 593 16.39 11.55 19.65
CA ASN A 593 16.76 11.21 21.02
C ASN A 593 15.59 10.64 21.84
N ASN A 594 14.35 10.87 21.41
CA ASN A 594 13.13 10.37 22.04
C ASN A 594 12.38 9.39 21.13
N ALA A 595 13.08 8.64 20.28
CA ALA A 595 12.46 7.65 19.41
C ALA A 595 11.97 6.41 20.19
N PRO A 596 10.86 5.75 19.77
CA PRO A 596 10.38 4.52 20.38
C PRO A 596 11.39 3.37 20.31
N ARG A 597 11.38 2.49 21.32
CA ARG A 597 12.31 1.36 21.46
C ARG A 597 11.70 0.18 22.24
N ILE A 598 12.22 -1.03 22.00
CA ILE A 598 11.94 -2.21 22.82
C ILE A 598 12.98 -2.25 23.95
N VAL A 599 12.58 -1.82 25.15
CA VAL A 599 13.47 -1.67 26.33
C VAL A 599 13.95 -3.03 26.84
N SER A 600 13.06 -4.02 26.88
CA SER A 600 13.37 -5.40 27.23
C SER A 600 12.32 -6.36 26.66
N GLN A 601 12.72 -7.61 26.47
CA GLN A 601 11.86 -8.69 26.00
C GLN A 601 12.35 -10.03 26.56
N GLN A 602 11.42 -10.88 27.00
CA GLN A 602 11.71 -12.20 27.56
C GLN A 602 10.49 -13.13 27.47
N VAL A 603 10.73 -14.43 27.36
CA VAL A 603 9.69 -15.45 27.57
C VAL A 603 9.79 -15.95 29.01
N VAL A 604 8.65 -16.08 29.67
CA VAL A 604 8.49 -16.64 31.03
C VAL A 604 7.27 -17.55 31.08
N SER A 605 7.21 -18.44 32.07
CA SER A 605 5.97 -19.17 32.37
C SER A 605 4.96 -18.27 33.10
N HIS A 606 3.67 -18.61 33.05
CA HIS A 606 2.62 -17.84 33.73
C HIS A 606 2.83 -17.75 35.25
N ASP A 607 3.34 -18.80 35.88
CA ASP A 607 3.68 -18.83 37.32
C ASP A 607 4.83 -17.87 37.70
N GLU A 608 5.61 -17.37 36.72
CA GLU A 608 6.73 -16.42 36.94
C GLU A 608 6.31 -14.95 36.74
N LEU A 609 5.10 -14.66 36.27
CA LEU A 609 4.63 -13.29 36.02
C LEU A 609 4.49 -12.45 37.31
N ASP A 610 4.13 -13.08 38.44
CA ASP A 610 4.04 -12.45 39.77
C ASP A 610 5.40 -11.89 40.27
N ASP A 611 6.52 -12.43 39.79
CA ASP A 611 7.88 -11.99 40.15
C ASP A 611 8.40 -10.83 39.25
N LEU A 612 7.65 -10.42 38.21
CA LEU A 612 8.07 -9.39 37.27
C LEU A 612 7.63 -7.96 37.67
N PRO A 613 8.48 -6.94 37.46
CA PRO A 613 8.11 -5.55 37.73
C PRO A 613 7.07 -5.03 36.73
N ASN A 614 6.13 -4.26 37.24
CA ASN A 614 5.07 -3.57 36.49
C ASN A 614 4.12 -4.50 35.71
N VAL A 615 4.02 -5.79 36.06
CA VAL A 615 2.89 -6.63 35.64
C VAL A 615 1.77 -6.41 36.67
N GLU A 616 0.77 -5.61 36.29
CA GLU A 616 -0.48 -5.49 37.05
C GLU A 616 -1.47 -6.58 36.62
N PHE A 617 -2.34 -7.02 37.54
CA PHE A 617 -3.29 -8.11 37.33
C PHE A 617 -4.73 -7.66 37.58
N VAL A 618 -5.66 -8.20 36.80
CA VAL A 618 -7.11 -7.95 36.87
C VAL A 618 -7.87 -9.19 37.32
N THR A 619 -9.02 -8.98 37.97
CA THR A 619 -9.96 -10.06 38.31
C THR A 619 -10.70 -10.57 37.06
N PRO A 620 -11.28 -11.79 37.12
CA PRO A 620 -12.14 -12.29 36.04
C PRO A 620 -13.34 -11.37 35.75
N GLU A 621 -13.91 -10.72 36.77
CA GLU A 621 -14.98 -9.73 36.61
C GLU A 621 -14.50 -8.46 35.87
N GLU A 622 -13.30 -7.96 36.18
CA GLU A 622 -12.70 -6.82 35.46
C GLU A 622 -12.33 -7.19 34.01
N ARG A 623 -11.90 -8.43 33.75
CA ARG A 623 -11.70 -8.93 32.38
C ARG A 623 -13.02 -9.01 31.60
N GLU A 624 -14.10 -9.49 32.20
CA GLU A 624 -15.43 -9.52 31.56
C GLU A 624 -15.93 -8.09 31.22
N GLN A 625 -15.64 -7.12 32.09
CA GLN A 625 -15.90 -5.70 31.80
C GLN A 625 -15.07 -5.18 30.62
N GLN A 626 -13.73 -5.39 30.62
CA GLN A 626 -12.85 -5.00 29.51
C GLN A 626 -13.33 -5.55 28.16
N LEU A 627 -13.70 -6.83 28.11
CA LEU A 627 -14.22 -7.47 26.89
C LEU A 627 -15.55 -6.84 26.45
N THR A 628 -16.42 -6.49 27.39
CA THR A 628 -17.73 -5.86 27.12
C THR A 628 -17.56 -4.44 26.57
N GLU A 629 -16.66 -3.64 27.14
CA GLU A 629 -16.37 -2.26 26.71
C GLU A 629 -15.66 -2.24 25.35
N ARG A 630 -14.74 -3.19 25.11
CA ARG A 630 -14.07 -3.39 23.81
C ARG A 630 -15.06 -3.77 22.71
N ARG A 631 -15.97 -4.71 22.99
CA ARG A 631 -17.07 -5.10 22.10
C ARG A 631 -17.95 -3.90 21.73
N ALA A 632 -18.37 -3.13 22.73
CA ALA A 632 -19.24 -1.96 22.55
C ALA A 632 -18.58 -0.88 21.68
N GLY A 633 -17.31 -0.54 21.95
CA GLY A 633 -16.56 0.44 21.14
C GLY A 633 -16.35 -0.02 19.70
N PHE A 634 -16.05 -1.30 19.47
CA PHE A 634 -15.96 -1.86 18.12
C PHE A 634 -17.29 -1.77 17.35
N ASP A 635 -18.43 -2.05 18.01
CA ASP A 635 -19.74 -2.01 17.37
C ASP A 635 -20.15 -0.61 16.89
N LYS A 636 -19.69 0.47 17.54
CA LYS A 636 -19.91 1.87 17.09
C LYS A 636 -19.51 2.11 15.62
N ARG A 637 -18.59 1.30 15.08
CA ARG A 637 -18.10 1.41 13.71
C ARG A 637 -19.07 0.84 12.67
N TRP A 638 -19.92 -0.12 13.04
CA TRP A 638 -20.65 -0.99 12.08
C TRP A 638 -22.18 -0.98 12.22
N VAL A 639 -22.73 -0.36 13.26
CA VAL A 639 -24.17 -0.28 13.53
C VAL A 639 -24.94 0.58 12.52
#